data_AF-A0A3P1YI93-F1
#
_entry.id   AF-A0A3P1YI93-F1
#
_cell.length_a   1.000
_cell.length_b   1.000
_cell.length_c   1.000
_cell.angle_alpha   90.00
_cell.angle_beta   90.00
_cell.angle_gamma   90.00
#
_symmetry.space_group_name_H-M   'P 1'
#
loop_
_entity.id
_entity.type
_entity.pdbx_description
1 polymer ?
#
loop_
_entity_poly.entity_id
_entity_poly.type
_entity_poly.pdbx_seq_one_letter_code
_entity_poly.pdbx_strand_id
1 'polypeptide(L)'
;MLIWPETGSNFRLRVGGNWGKISLAHKNNPNNTDHGNPYFTDAQFTSLPVQNTSGSMFLFSGTTSFDWRGYAADGTTPLEIYNGTQYNDITFPSFSTTAGVLGVYGNYNAQNEDIYTNKAIDEAGNNKGVIEVGPATTGQQKFHISSGGIIKNFSSACNPHCDPIQFVAAGNVPAFKIAGTEPLSVLNTGRCREAAILLATAGVTGIQGAVNSAAATGDMLIQAHGGQVEVRDDIAFAPAANNNNVAILSDRAYIKTKAFGYTAAGGGALGHVTLWAKGLPTTPPPGALNPDDYRGGYVRIEGNLTTSSTSTASTWQNLYSAVQKNSENLAKFANCNHGEEISARTQAALNTGVQTRIQSDHDGITVTGDFMHTGQDGGLFVQGAGSVTVNGTTEIDFTAGTGDAVIQSKGAKVVFGGALTYKANETTDLFIDGETGVNFNNGSLIDYTQGGNPSAHIGIQANRGTIAFSAAPFEFKHKSTGNTQLWAGENITNTQNAPLLFDYTKVADGQHIDWYAGKEITMDGTLTFKRDDASDHTGMIALRAFTNKENLWAGESDRPGIGICPQRCPDGVNAPTQGNINLNDAVTVLYKGTENVWMAANHDININHNYVHVAGDGQTNQGFARFVAGHDITTGKGNETTTSFNYLHKGDHGNFDMKAGNDIITHNKVKIGYAAAATDVNTTLYACRNIDIRNAFTYADSSDNKQVRLFANQDILTNSTCLNYGAPVNFWSGFNVKTEWNAGRNIITGDTVNFHYGETNNTVEDLSIVAQGGNIEMKRWTNIDYDSDKSILFSAERNKSYSKAKAKGLSNNTGAVSNGGTPDDPRFLTDGHLYFNDSLKITRTNEGTAVTGLYADYHIRTAMVDILDKNAANSENRTEVESHLGDLWLGYSSLPDMCQRPAQTTPLSYDNNRFTYQNASAGHNESLVLRAGYQDQNNEGRYGGGNIYVTQMFNSLTTGGTTNTEITIPFSNEYFCGSAWSPNKLYERRGESMMMYEHAGIIFGLGRCGKDKDIAQYAPAQDVNGDDAVTKTSLVYRGNNGNLTVDAGQRGNIIMNTGTELDFQNNQGSAFFRTRFGDIDLRNKTDVSGMQGSLLLLAQRDDLRELSKVGLCGCAEERNNVYLQDFQYTPNESSGSIFIGADNNIKLNYGGLQNKGTRHDPFLSTDYNLANPGEKIGTDYPCGSGKYHCDMVDDENQARPLMLDFSKAV
;
A
#
# COMPACT_ATOMS: atom_id res chain seq x y z
N MET A 1 -11.60 38.16 -79.85
CA MET A 1 -10.86 36.93 -80.19
C MET A 1 -9.57 36.90 -79.37
N LEU A 2 -9.18 35.75 -78.82
CA LEU A 2 -7.90 35.55 -78.15
C LEU A 2 -7.05 34.61 -79.01
N ILE A 3 -5.88 35.09 -79.44
CA ILE A 3 -4.84 34.26 -80.02
C ILE A 3 -3.91 33.86 -78.88
N TRP A 4 -3.83 32.56 -78.61
CA TRP A 4 -3.03 32.03 -77.50
C TRP A 4 -1.74 31.36 -78.02
N PRO A 5 -0.69 31.25 -77.19
CA PRO A 5 0.66 30.92 -77.67
C PRO A 5 0.78 29.53 -78.29
N GLU A 6 1.74 29.38 -79.20
CA GLU A 6 2.11 28.09 -79.81
C GLU A 6 2.62 27.09 -78.75
N THR A 7 2.47 25.80 -79.03
CA THR A 7 3.05 24.72 -78.22
C THR A 7 4.54 24.98 -77.94
N GLY A 8 4.94 24.95 -76.66
CA GLY A 8 6.30 25.28 -76.22
C GLY A 8 6.51 26.74 -75.82
N SER A 9 5.47 27.58 -75.87
CA SER A 9 5.46 28.94 -75.33
C SER A 9 4.42 29.07 -74.20
N ASN A 10 4.75 29.79 -73.14
CA ASN A 10 3.85 30.07 -72.02
C ASN A 10 3.36 31.52 -72.02
N PHE A 11 2.31 31.81 -71.26
CA PHE A 11 1.75 33.16 -71.11
C PHE A 11 1.20 33.41 -69.71
N ARG A 12 0.97 34.68 -69.39
CA ARG A 12 0.25 35.12 -68.21
C ARG A 12 -0.87 36.07 -68.64
N LEU A 13 -2.12 35.69 -68.40
CA LEU A 13 -3.31 36.50 -68.73
C LEU A 13 -4.25 36.57 -67.54
N ARG A 14 -4.63 37.77 -67.13
CA ARG A 14 -5.58 38.01 -66.03
C ARG A 14 -6.70 38.92 -66.50
N VAL A 15 -7.95 38.51 -66.30
CA VAL A 15 -9.15 39.26 -66.66
C VAL A 15 -9.88 39.68 -65.40
N GLY A 16 -9.90 40.99 -65.11
CA GLY A 16 -10.48 41.57 -63.90
C GLY A 16 -12.02 41.63 -63.87
N GLY A 17 -12.71 41.22 -64.94
CA GLY A 17 -14.17 41.23 -65.05
C GLY A 17 -14.71 39.95 -65.70
N ASN A 18 -15.96 39.98 -66.16
CA ASN A 18 -16.58 38.83 -66.84
C ASN A 18 -15.88 38.53 -68.16
N TRP A 19 -15.49 37.28 -68.34
CA TRP A 19 -14.99 36.73 -69.59
C TRP A 19 -16.16 36.21 -70.43
N GLY A 20 -16.71 37.11 -71.26
CA GLY A 20 -17.79 36.80 -72.21
C GLY A 20 -17.41 35.75 -73.25
N LYS A 21 -18.34 35.48 -74.17
CA LYS A 21 -18.07 34.61 -75.33
C LYS A 21 -16.88 35.13 -76.13
N ILE A 22 -15.92 34.25 -76.45
CA ILE A 22 -14.75 34.63 -77.21
C ILE A 22 -14.40 33.59 -78.27
N SER A 23 -14.08 34.03 -79.49
CA SER A 23 -13.47 33.17 -80.50
C SER A 23 -12.01 32.89 -80.10
N LEU A 24 -11.62 31.62 -80.06
CA LEU A 24 -10.27 31.14 -79.73
C LEU A 24 -9.60 30.62 -81.00
N ALA A 25 -8.33 30.96 -81.22
CA ALA A 25 -7.54 30.47 -82.36
C ALA A 25 -6.15 30.00 -81.91
N HIS A 26 -5.74 28.81 -82.37
CA HIS A 26 -4.42 28.21 -82.13
C HIS A 26 -3.77 27.81 -83.45
N LYS A 27 -2.49 28.14 -83.64
CA LYS A 27 -1.74 27.86 -84.87
C LYS A 27 -1.54 26.35 -85.12
N ASN A 28 -1.39 25.55 -84.06
CA ASN A 28 -1.04 24.12 -84.18
C ASN A 28 -2.28 23.19 -84.12
N ASN A 29 -3.50 23.70 -84.38
CA ASN A 29 -4.69 22.85 -84.36
C ASN A 29 -4.78 21.99 -85.64
N PRO A 30 -4.82 20.65 -85.55
CA PRO A 30 -4.84 19.75 -86.71
C PRO A 30 -6.09 19.86 -87.59
N ASN A 31 -7.18 20.47 -87.10
CA ASN A 31 -8.43 20.68 -87.84
C ASN A 31 -8.64 22.13 -88.30
N ASN A 32 -7.61 22.97 -88.21
CA ASN A 32 -7.72 24.37 -88.62
C ASN A 32 -7.23 24.54 -90.06
N THR A 33 -8.18 24.72 -90.99
CA THR A 33 -7.89 24.98 -92.41
C THR A 33 -7.40 26.41 -92.70
N ASP A 34 -7.24 27.27 -91.69
CA ASP A 34 -7.18 28.72 -91.86
C ASP A 34 -5.83 29.39 -91.54
N HIS A 35 -4.69 28.68 -91.47
CA HIS A 35 -3.43 29.33 -91.09
C HIS A 35 -2.25 29.22 -92.07
N GLY A 36 -2.24 30.20 -92.98
CA GLY A 36 -1.02 30.89 -93.42
C GLY A 36 -0.91 32.36 -92.96
N ASN A 37 -1.87 32.91 -92.19
CA ASN A 37 -1.89 34.35 -91.86
C ASN A 37 -2.40 34.63 -90.41
N PRO A 38 -1.63 35.32 -89.54
CA PRO A 38 -2.08 35.77 -88.22
C PRO A 38 -2.86 37.10 -88.21
N TYR A 39 -3.14 37.70 -89.38
CA TYR A 39 -3.86 38.97 -89.49
C TYR A 39 -5.30 38.79 -89.97
N PHE A 40 -6.26 39.12 -89.11
CA PHE A 40 -7.68 39.24 -89.46
C PHE A 40 -7.99 40.68 -89.88
N THR A 41 -8.69 40.89 -90.99
CA THR A 41 -9.24 42.21 -91.36
C THR A 41 -10.56 42.49 -90.60
N ASP A 42 -10.95 43.75 -90.44
CA ASP A 42 -12.17 44.17 -89.71
C ASP A 42 -13.47 43.52 -90.30
N ALA A 43 -13.50 43.28 -91.60
CA ALA A 43 -14.59 42.57 -92.28
C ALA A 43 -14.58 41.05 -92.04
N GLN A 44 -13.39 40.44 -91.92
CA GLN A 44 -13.26 39.04 -91.49
C GLN A 44 -13.59 38.89 -89.99
N PHE A 45 -13.38 39.92 -89.18
CA PHE A 45 -13.65 39.96 -87.75
C PHE A 45 -15.14 39.98 -87.38
N THR A 46 -15.95 40.68 -88.19
CA THR A 46 -17.40 40.88 -87.95
C THR A 46 -18.29 39.78 -88.51
N SER A 47 -17.77 38.94 -89.43
CA SER A 47 -18.52 37.89 -90.12
C SER A 47 -18.22 36.46 -89.61
N LEU A 48 -17.23 36.28 -88.75
CA LEU A 48 -16.98 35.00 -88.10
C LEU A 48 -18.17 34.66 -87.18
N PRO A 49 -18.85 33.51 -87.38
CA PRO A 49 -19.65 32.95 -86.31
C PRO A 49 -18.77 32.87 -85.06
N VAL A 50 -19.35 32.95 -83.85
CA VAL A 50 -18.65 32.51 -82.64
C VAL A 50 -18.34 31.02 -82.82
N GLN A 51 -17.24 30.70 -83.50
CA GLN A 51 -16.80 29.36 -83.80
C GLN A 51 -16.06 28.84 -82.58
N ASN A 52 -16.85 28.22 -81.71
CA ASN A 52 -16.38 27.39 -80.61
C ASN A 52 -16.21 25.94 -81.13
N THR A 53 -15.46 25.78 -82.23
CA THR A 53 -15.48 24.52 -83.00
C THR A 53 -14.12 23.86 -83.20
N SER A 54 -13.05 24.34 -82.57
CA SER A 54 -11.78 23.63 -82.68
C SER A 54 -10.79 24.04 -81.58
N GLY A 55 -10.95 23.41 -80.41
CA GLY A 55 -9.85 23.09 -79.49
C GLY A 55 -9.89 23.78 -78.13
N SER A 56 -9.84 22.96 -77.08
CA SER A 56 -9.60 23.38 -75.70
C SER A 56 -8.29 24.18 -75.54
N MET A 57 -8.22 25.03 -74.51
CA MET A 57 -7.02 25.79 -74.17
C MET A 57 -6.12 24.99 -73.23
N PHE A 58 -4.81 24.97 -73.51
CA PHE A 58 -3.81 24.26 -72.71
C PHE A 58 -2.78 25.24 -72.12
N LEU A 59 -2.45 25.12 -70.84
CA LEU A 59 -1.44 25.99 -70.21
C LEU A 59 -0.02 25.46 -70.46
N PHE A 60 0.43 25.48 -71.73
CA PHE A 60 1.73 24.92 -72.14
C PHE A 60 2.92 25.50 -71.36
N SER A 61 3.95 24.65 -71.16
CA SER A 61 5.25 25.10 -70.66
C SER A 61 6.03 25.86 -71.72
N GLY A 62 6.74 26.91 -71.32
CA GLY A 62 7.68 27.66 -72.15
C GLY A 62 9.04 27.82 -71.49
N THR A 63 9.87 28.71 -72.05
CA THR A 63 11.23 29.01 -71.54
C THR A 63 11.26 30.06 -70.44
N THR A 64 10.18 30.84 -70.26
CA THR A 64 10.07 31.87 -69.22
C THR A 64 9.46 31.30 -67.95
N SER A 65 9.87 31.80 -66.78
CA SER A 65 9.35 31.35 -65.48
C SER A 65 8.57 32.46 -64.79
N PHE A 66 7.45 32.11 -64.16
CA PHE A 66 6.49 33.01 -63.53
C PHE A 66 6.31 32.68 -62.06
N ASP A 67 6.32 33.69 -61.19
CA ASP A 67 5.83 33.51 -59.82
C ASP A 67 4.29 33.45 -59.83
N TRP A 68 3.72 32.32 -59.44
CA TRP A 68 2.27 32.11 -59.46
C TRP A 68 1.57 32.65 -58.22
N ARG A 69 2.30 32.99 -57.15
CA ARG A 69 1.70 33.49 -55.89
C ARG A 69 0.98 34.82 -56.08
N GLY A 70 1.37 35.59 -57.09
CA GLY A 70 0.87 36.95 -57.31
C GLY A 70 1.61 37.96 -56.44
N TYR A 71 1.15 39.21 -56.47
CA TYR A 71 1.80 40.32 -55.79
C TYR A 71 0.84 41.00 -54.81
N ALA A 72 1.41 41.61 -53.76
CA ALA A 72 0.71 42.51 -52.86
C ALA A 72 0.22 43.77 -53.60
N ALA A 73 -0.51 44.63 -52.89
CA ALA A 73 -1.05 45.87 -53.45
C ALA A 73 0.02 46.84 -54.00
N ASP A 74 1.28 46.69 -53.55
CA ASP A 74 2.43 47.44 -54.07
C ASP A 74 2.89 46.98 -55.48
N GLY A 75 2.31 45.90 -56.00
CA GLY A 75 2.57 45.36 -57.33
C GLY A 75 3.95 44.74 -57.54
N THR A 76 4.79 44.66 -56.50
CA THR A 76 6.20 44.22 -56.61
C THR A 76 6.57 43.13 -55.62
N THR A 77 5.93 43.09 -54.45
CA THR A 77 6.21 42.10 -53.41
C THR A 77 5.38 40.83 -53.64
N PRO A 78 5.98 39.64 -53.81
CA PRO A 78 5.22 38.39 -53.92
C PRO A 78 4.40 38.10 -52.66
N LEU A 79 3.22 37.51 -52.83
CA LEU A 79 2.42 37.07 -51.68
C LEU A 79 3.13 35.96 -50.90
N GLU A 80 2.95 35.97 -49.58
CA GLU A 80 3.49 34.96 -48.66
C GLU A 80 2.50 33.79 -48.55
N ILE A 81 3.02 32.56 -48.62
CA ILE A 81 2.30 31.32 -48.33
C ILE A 81 3.31 30.27 -47.83
N TYR A 82 2.90 29.35 -46.96
CA TYR A 82 3.82 28.29 -46.51
C TYR A 82 4.12 27.32 -47.66
N ASN A 83 5.35 26.80 -47.67
CA ASN A 83 5.96 26.19 -48.85
C ASN A 83 6.71 24.90 -48.57
N GLY A 84 6.33 24.21 -47.48
CA GLY A 84 6.95 22.98 -47.05
C GLY A 84 8.11 23.14 -46.08
N THR A 85 8.58 24.36 -45.79
CA THR A 85 9.53 24.57 -44.68
C THR A 85 8.85 24.61 -43.31
N GLN A 86 7.55 24.88 -43.28
CA GLN A 86 6.72 24.99 -42.07
C GLN A 86 5.96 23.69 -41.73
N TYR A 87 5.94 22.76 -42.67
CA TYR A 87 5.25 21.48 -42.57
C TYR A 87 6.24 20.37 -42.93
N ASN A 88 6.38 19.39 -42.04
CA ASN A 88 7.24 18.23 -42.32
C ASN A 88 6.53 17.30 -43.29
N ASP A 89 7.30 16.71 -44.20
CA ASP A 89 6.90 15.58 -45.04
C ASP A 89 5.72 15.81 -46.02
N ILE A 90 5.39 17.08 -46.32
CA ILE A 90 4.36 17.42 -47.31
C ILE A 90 5.01 17.99 -48.58
N THR A 91 4.61 17.49 -49.75
CA THR A 91 5.07 17.98 -51.05
C THR A 91 4.33 19.27 -51.45
N PHE A 92 5.06 20.36 -51.69
CA PHE A 92 4.50 21.63 -52.17
C PHE A 92 4.92 21.94 -53.61
N PRO A 93 4.07 22.65 -54.39
CA PRO A 93 4.48 23.16 -55.70
C PRO A 93 5.57 24.23 -55.56
N SER A 94 6.51 24.25 -56.51
CA SER A 94 7.53 25.31 -56.60
C SER A 94 6.86 26.67 -56.82
N PHE A 95 7.28 27.72 -56.11
CA PHE A 95 6.74 29.09 -56.26
C PHE A 95 6.83 29.66 -57.68
N SER A 96 7.71 29.10 -58.51
CA SER A 96 7.82 29.44 -59.91
C SER A 96 7.24 28.35 -60.80
N THR A 97 6.55 28.76 -61.86
CA THR A 97 6.01 27.89 -62.90
C THR A 97 6.50 28.33 -64.27
N THR A 98 6.87 27.36 -65.12
CA THR A 98 7.15 27.60 -66.54
C THR A 98 5.94 27.37 -67.42
N ALA A 99 4.79 26.98 -66.85
CA ALA A 99 3.54 26.82 -67.56
C ALA A 99 2.74 28.14 -67.63
N GLY A 100 1.63 28.12 -68.37
CA GLY A 100 0.73 29.27 -68.46
C GLY A 100 0.03 29.59 -67.14
N VAL A 101 -0.26 30.87 -66.92
CA VAL A 101 -1.08 31.37 -65.80
C VAL A 101 -2.30 32.10 -66.35
N LEU A 102 -3.49 31.63 -66.01
CA LEU A 102 -4.76 32.24 -66.43
C LEU A 102 -5.60 32.64 -65.23
N GLY A 103 -5.88 33.94 -65.06
CA GLY A 103 -6.75 34.44 -64.01
C GLY A 103 -8.08 34.98 -64.55
N VAL A 104 -9.19 34.60 -63.93
CA VAL A 104 -10.53 35.12 -64.21
C VAL A 104 -11.16 35.61 -62.89
N TYR A 105 -11.31 36.92 -62.74
CA TYR A 105 -11.94 37.49 -61.53
C TYR A 105 -13.47 37.39 -61.57
N GLY A 106 -14.08 37.69 -62.72
CA GLY A 106 -15.53 37.59 -62.93
C GLY A 106 -15.97 36.21 -63.44
N ASN A 107 -17.02 36.17 -64.27
CA ASN A 107 -17.60 34.95 -64.81
C ASN A 107 -16.89 34.49 -66.08
N TYR A 108 -16.56 33.19 -66.19
CA TYR A 108 -16.21 32.55 -67.45
C TYR A 108 -17.47 32.05 -68.14
N ASN A 109 -17.71 32.44 -69.39
CA ASN A 109 -18.92 32.03 -70.10
C ASN A 109 -18.92 30.50 -70.32
N ALA A 110 -19.99 29.81 -69.89
CA ALA A 110 -20.14 28.35 -70.00
C ALA A 110 -20.17 27.83 -71.45
N GLN A 111 -20.30 28.70 -72.45
CA GLN A 111 -20.28 28.36 -73.87
C GLN A 111 -18.89 28.53 -74.49
N ASN A 112 -17.88 28.93 -73.70
CA ASN A 112 -16.48 28.88 -74.13
C ASN A 112 -15.94 27.44 -74.03
N GLU A 113 -14.82 27.18 -74.71
CA GLU A 113 -14.08 25.93 -74.62
C GLU A 113 -13.49 25.68 -73.23
N ASP A 114 -13.13 24.42 -72.99
CA ASP A 114 -12.50 23.98 -71.75
C ASP A 114 -11.02 24.45 -71.66
N ILE A 115 -10.54 24.66 -70.44
CA ILE A 115 -9.19 25.13 -70.13
C ILE A 115 -8.49 24.11 -69.24
N TYR A 116 -7.31 23.68 -69.64
CA TYR A 116 -6.54 22.64 -68.98
C TYR A 116 -5.27 23.22 -68.40
N THR A 117 -5.00 22.95 -67.11
CA THR A 117 -3.66 23.17 -66.54
C THR A 117 -2.62 22.26 -67.17
N ASN A 118 -3.04 21.22 -67.90
CA ASN A 118 -2.16 20.32 -68.65
C ASN A 118 -1.90 20.76 -70.11
N LYS A 119 -1.16 19.95 -70.85
CA LYS A 119 -0.74 20.16 -72.25
C LYS A 119 -1.63 19.44 -73.27
N ALA A 120 -2.50 18.54 -72.80
CA ALA A 120 -3.34 17.71 -73.66
C ALA A 120 -4.62 17.28 -72.91
N ILE A 121 -5.63 16.87 -73.69
CA ILE A 121 -6.99 16.56 -73.20
C ILE A 121 -7.06 15.26 -72.39
N ASP A 122 -6.08 14.38 -72.56
CA ASP A 122 -5.92 13.17 -71.75
C ASP A 122 -5.34 13.47 -70.36
N GLU A 123 -4.78 14.67 -70.16
CA GLU A 123 -4.28 15.20 -68.90
C GLU A 123 -3.22 14.31 -68.22
N ALA A 124 -2.44 13.56 -69.02
CA ALA A 124 -1.34 12.76 -68.52
C ALA A 124 -0.14 13.64 -68.12
N GLY A 125 0.53 13.34 -67.00
CA GLY A 125 1.78 14.00 -66.58
C GLY A 125 1.62 15.18 -65.62
N ASN A 126 2.71 15.96 -65.45
CA ASN A 126 2.92 16.92 -64.35
C ASN A 126 3.07 18.38 -64.84
N ASN A 127 2.16 18.87 -65.67
CA ASN A 127 2.29 20.24 -66.16
C ASN A 127 1.84 21.27 -65.10
N LYS A 128 2.70 22.26 -64.83
CA LYS A 128 2.53 23.22 -63.72
C LYS A 128 1.60 24.41 -64.01
N GLY A 129 0.55 24.20 -64.82
CA GLY A 129 -0.38 25.26 -65.22
C GLY A 129 -1.14 25.84 -64.03
N VAL A 130 -1.43 27.14 -64.06
CA VAL A 130 -2.10 27.83 -62.95
C VAL A 130 -3.37 28.51 -63.42
N ILE A 131 -4.48 28.22 -62.74
CA ILE A 131 -5.76 28.89 -62.91
C ILE A 131 -6.07 29.70 -61.66
N GLU A 132 -6.41 30.98 -61.83
CA GLU A 132 -6.81 31.87 -60.74
C GLU A 132 -8.29 32.25 -60.87
N VAL A 133 -9.06 32.16 -59.78
CA VAL A 133 -10.51 32.44 -59.75
C VAL A 133 -10.88 33.48 -58.71
N GLY A 134 -11.85 34.34 -59.01
CA GLY A 134 -12.46 35.25 -58.04
C GLY A 134 -13.49 34.56 -57.14
N PRO A 135 -14.05 35.28 -56.14
CA PRO A 135 -14.92 34.72 -55.10
C PRO A 135 -16.29 34.27 -55.62
N ALA A 136 -16.70 34.80 -56.77
CA ALA A 136 -17.98 34.53 -57.41
C ALA A 136 -17.82 34.07 -58.87
N THR A 137 -16.64 33.59 -59.27
CA THR A 137 -16.40 33.12 -60.64
C THR A 137 -17.35 31.98 -60.98
N THR A 138 -18.31 32.24 -61.87
CA THR A 138 -19.13 31.19 -62.50
C THR A 138 -18.46 30.66 -63.76
N GLY A 139 -18.75 29.44 -64.19
CA GLY A 139 -18.11 28.82 -65.37
C GLY A 139 -16.93 27.92 -65.03
N GLN A 140 -16.68 27.65 -63.73
CA GLN A 140 -15.55 26.85 -63.28
C GLN A 140 -15.58 25.39 -63.78
N GLN A 141 -16.75 24.87 -64.17
CA GLN A 141 -16.89 23.56 -64.82
C GLN A 141 -16.13 23.42 -66.14
N LYS A 142 -15.63 24.54 -66.69
CA LYS A 142 -14.77 24.58 -67.87
C LYS A 142 -13.29 24.46 -67.54
N PHE A 143 -12.91 24.49 -66.27
CA PHE A 143 -11.52 24.40 -65.83
C PHE A 143 -11.19 22.96 -65.46
N HIS A 144 -10.08 22.47 -65.99
CA HIS A 144 -9.53 21.15 -65.74
C HIS A 144 -8.17 21.30 -65.05
N ILE A 145 -8.14 20.91 -63.78
CA ILE A 145 -6.97 21.00 -62.91
C ILE A 145 -6.40 19.59 -62.74
N SER A 146 -5.21 19.36 -63.29
CA SER A 146 -4.53 18.07 -63.28
C SER A 146 -3.30 18.05 -62.38
N SER A 147 -2.65 16.88 -62.19
CA SER A 147 -1.35 16.75 -61.50
C SER A 147 -0.32 17.79 -61.92
N GLY A 148 0.38 18.37 -60.94
CA GLY A 148 1.29 19.52 -61.09
C GLY A 148 0.57 20.88 -61.20
N GLY A 149 -0.71 20.89 -61.54
CA GLY A 149 -1.53 22.08 -61.72
C GLY A 149 -1.98 22.73 -60.40
N ILE A 150 -2.21 24.04 -60.46
CA ILE A 150 -2.64 24.85 -59.32
C ILE A 150 -3.95 25.56 -59.69
N ILE A 151 -4.96 25.46 -58.83
CA ILE A 151 -6.06 26.43 -58.78
C ILE A 151 -5.92 27.30 -57.54
N LYS A 152 -6.04 28.61 -57.71
CA LYS A 152 -5.93 29.58 -56.62
C LYS A 152 -6.86 30.77 -56.73
N ASN A 153 -6.89 31.61 -55.70
CA ASN A 153 -7.63 32.87 -55.74
C ASN A 153 -6.97 33.86 -56.71
N PHE A 154 -7.78 34.68 -57.38
CA PHE A 154 -7.31 35.72 -58.27
C PHE A 154 -6.47 36.75 -57.52
N SER A 155 -5.29 37.08 -58.04
CA SER A 155 -4.39 38.05 -57.42
C SER A 155 -3.79 38.99 -58.46
N SER A 156 -4.02 40.30 -58.28
CA SER A 156 -3.41 41.34 -59.12
C SER A 156 -3.18 42.61 -58.30
N ALA A 157 -2.33 43.52 -58.77
CA ALA A 157 -2.10 44.81 -58.11
C ALA A 157 -3.38 45.67 -57.94
N CYS A 158 -4.43 45.39 -58.73
CA CYS A 158 -5.67 46.17 -58.75
C CYS A 158 -6.87 45.52 -58.04
N ASN A 159 -6.79 44.24 -57.64
CA ASN A 159 -7.90 43.49 -57.05
C ASN A 159 -7.53 42.89 -55.68
N PRO A 160 -8.51 42.66 -54.78
CA PRO A 160 -8.25 42.12 -53.43
C PRO A 160 -7.68 40.70 -53.51
N HIS A 161 -6.61 40.43 -52.77
CA HIS A 161 -6.04 39.08 -52.61
C HIS A 161 -6.72 38.29 -51.47
N CYS A 162 -7.74 38.86 -50.83
CA CYS A 162 -8.44 38.28 -49.67
C CYS A 162 -9.63 37.39 -50.07
N ASP A 163 -9.90 37.23 -51.36
CA ASP A 163 -11.13 36.59 -51.80
C ASP A 163 -11.13 35.07 -51.51
N PRO A 164 -12.26 34.51 -51.04
CA PRO A 164 -12.39 33.07 -50.82
C PRO A 164 -12.40 32.30 -52.15
N ILE A 165 -11.91 31.07 -52.12
CA ILE A 165 -12.15 30.08 -53.18
C ILE A 165 -13.39 29.29 -52.80
N GLN A 166 -14.37 29.25 -53.68
CA GLN A 166 -15.66 28.62 -53.40
C GLN A 166 -16.00 27.56 -54.43
N PHE A 167 -16.14 26.31 -53.99
CA PHE A 167 -16.67 25.20 -54.78
C PHE A 167 -18.03 24.79 -54.20
N VAL A 168 -19.03 25.67 -54.39
CA VAL A 168 -20.29 25.65 -53.64
C VAL A 168 -21.50 25.12 -54.41
N ALA A 169 -21.58 25.32 -55.73
CA ALA A 169 -22.78 25.01 -56.53
C ALA A 169 -22.51 23.94 -57.59
N ALA A 170 -23.47 23.03 -57.77
CA ALA A 170 -23.43 22.02 -58.84
C ALA A 170 -23.33 22.69 -60.22
N GLY A 171 -22.45 22.18 -61.07
CA GLY A 171 -22.18 22.77 -62.38
C GLY A 171 -21.32 24.04 -62.35
N ASN A 172 -20.73 24.41 -61.21
CA ASN A 172 -19.73 25.48 -61.09
C ASN A 172 -18.55 25.07 -60.22
N VAL A 173 -17.94 23.93 -60.54
CA VAL A 173 -16.77 23.36 -59.86
C VAL A 173 -15.80 22.85 -60.95
N PRO A 174 -14.49 23.08 -60.82
CA PRO A 174 -13.50 22.52 -61.76
C PRO A 174 -13.54 20.99 -61.84
N ALA A 175 -13.15 20.46 -62.99
CA ALA A 175 -12.77 19.06 -63.10
C ALA A 175 -11.37 18.89 -62.48
N PHE A 176 -11.24 17.94 -61.57
CA PHE A 176 -9.98 17.61 -60.91
C PHE A 176 -9.51 16.23 -61.35
N LYS A 177 -8.23 16.06 -61.66
CA LYS A 177 -7.70 14.77 -62.11
C LYS A 177 -6.26 14.52 -61.69
N ILE A 178 -6.02 13.38 -61.06
CA ILE A 178 -4.66 12.95 -60.68
C ILE A 178 -4.19 11.86 -61.65
N ALA A 179 -3.27 12.22 -62.55
CA ALA A 179 -2.73 11.35 -63.60
C ALA A 179 -1.21 11.53 -63.81
N GLY A 180 -0.54 12.17 -62.86
CA GLY A 180 0.91 12.31 -62.76
C GLY A 180 1.40 12.11 -61.32
N THR A 181 2.68 12.39 -61.07
CA THR A 181 3.36 12.20 -59.78
C THR A 181 3.53 13.49 -58.96
N GLU A 182 3.31 14.67 -59.55
CA GLU A 182 3.38 15.94 -58.83
C GLU A 182 2.01 16.32 -58.22
N PRO A 183 1.99 17.11 -57.12
CA PRO A 183 0.76 17.45 -56.42
C PRO A 183 -0.21 18.25 -57.28
N LEU A 184 -1.49 17.93 -57.19
CA LEU A 184 -2.60 18.79 -57.61
C LEU A 184 -2.92 19.72 -56.43
N SER A 185 -2.87 21.03 -56.65
CA SER A 185 -2.97 22.01 -55.56
C SER A 185 -4.19 22.95 -55.66
N VAL A 186 -4.96 23.05 -54.58
CA VAL A 186 -6.01 24.06 -54.35
C VAL A 186 -5.49 25.02 -53.27
N LEU A 187 -5.08 26.23 -53.68
CA LEU A 187 -4.33 27.13 -52.81
C LEU A 187 -5.02 28.49 -52.69
N ASN A 188 -5.21 29.01 -51.47
CA ASN A 188 -5.56 30.41 -51.29
C ASN A 188 -4.36 31.17 -50.69
N THR A 189 -3.76 32.05 -51.50
CA THR A 189 -2.56 32.82 -51.14
C THR A 189 -2.87 34.12 -50.38
N GLY A 190 -4.15 34.40 -50.11
CA GLY A 190 -4.54 35.59 -49.37
C GLY A 190 -4.11 35.53 -47.92
N ARG A 191 -3.54 36.62 -47.38
CA ARG A 191 -3.16 36.72 -45.96
C ARG A 191 -4.33 37.12 -45.04
N CYS A 192 -5.47 37.46 -45.62
CA CYS A 192 -6.62 38.00 -44.90
C CYS A 192 -7.55 36.89 -44.37
N ARG A 193 -8.44 37.27 -43.46
CA ARG A 193 -9.47 36.41 -42.88
C ARG A 193 -10.35 35.72 -43.92
N GLU A 194 -10.76 36.45 -44.94
CA GLU A 194 -11.73 36.03 -45.94
C GLU A 194 -11.13 35.06 -46.97
N ALA A 195 -9.81 34.89 -46.97
CA ALA A 195 -9.04 34.04 -47.89
C ALA A 195 -9.20 32.55 -47.57
N ALA A 196 -10.46 32.12 -47.46
CA ALA A 196 -10.85 30.77 -47.13
C ALA A 196 -10.92 29.87 -48.37
N ILE A 197 -10.95 28.56 -48.13
CA ILE A 197 -11.34 27.56 -49.13
C ILE A 197 -12.61 26.89 -48.62
N LEU A 198 -13.69 27.01 -49.40
CA LEU A 198 -15.02 26.50 -49.05
C LEU A 198 -15.42 25.38 -50.01
N LEU A 199 -15.55 24.16 -49.49
CA LEU A 199 -15.96 22.98 -50.23
C LEU A 199 -17.37 22.59 -49.82
N ALA A 200 -18.39 22.83 -50.66
CA ALA A 200 -19.72 22.27 -50.45
C ALA A 200 -19.86 20.93 -51.22
N THR A 201 -21.05 20.32 -51.21
CA THR A 201 -21.34 19.00 -51.81
C THR A 201 -20.72 18.80 -53.20
N ALA A 202 -20.85 19.77 -54.11
CA ALA A 202 -20.30 19.67 -55.46
C ALA A 202 -18.75 19.71 -55.47
N GLY A 203 -18.15 20.59 -54.65
CA GLY A 203 -16.69 20.68 -54.49
C GLY A 203 -16.09 19.43 -53.87
N VAL A 204 -16.74 18.92 -52.82
CA VAL A 204 -16.40 17.64 -52.17
C VAL A 204 -16.45 16.51 -53.18
N THR A 205 -17.53 16.39 -53.96
CA THR A 205 -17.66 15.35 -55.01
C THR A 205 -16.52 15.41 -56.03
N GLY A 206 -16.15 16.61 -56.48
CA GLY A 206 -15.07 16.78 -57.45
C GLY A 206 -13.69 16.39 -56.91
N ILE A 207 -13.32 16.89 -55.73
CA ILE A 207 -12.02 16.61 -55.10
C ILE A 207 -11.92 15.14 -54.66
N GLN A 208 -12.96 14.62 -54.01
CA GLN A 208 -13.03 13.21 -53.62
C GLN A 208 -12.95 12.29 -54.83
N GLY A 209 -13.69 12.61 -55.91
CA GLY A 209 -13.66 11.86 -57.15
C GLY A 209 -12.25 11.78 -57.74
N ALA A 210 -11.53 12.91 -57.79
CA ALA A 210 -10.18 12.97 -58.33
C ALA A 210 -9.17 12.08 -57.60
N VAL A 211 -9.25 12.03 -56.26
CA VAL A 211 -8.41 11.16 -55.43
C VAL A 211 -8.82 9.69 -55.60
N ASN A 212 -10.12 9.40 -55.54
CA ASN A 212 -10.62 8.02 -55.57
C ASN A 212 -10.44 7.36 -56.94
N SER A 213 -10.43 8.14 -58.02
CA SER A 213 -10.17 7.66 -59.39
C SER A 213 -8.77 8.02 -59.91
N ALA A 214 -7.82 8.32 -59.02
CA ALA A 214 -6.46 8.70 -59.41
C ALA A 214 -5.77 7.57 -60.20
N ALA A 215 -5.17 7.92 -61.34
CA ALA A 215 -4.45 7.00 -62.22
C ALA A 215 -2.93 6.98 -61.98
N ALA A 216 -2.43 7.85 -61.08
CA ALA A 216 -1.02 7.96 -60.71
C ALA A 216 -0.87 8.42 -59.25
N THR A 217 0.36 8.60 -58.77
CA THR A 217 0.70 8.75 -57.34
C THR A 217 0.77 10.20 -56.82
N GLY A 218 0.41 11.20 -57.62
CA GLY A 218 0.50 12.61 -57.20
C GLY A 218 -0.41 12.96 -56.02
N ASP A 219 0.05 13.87 -55.14
CA ASP A 219 -0.67 14.24 -53.93
C ASP A 219 -1.84 15.20 -54.19
N MET A 220 -2.79 15.26 -53.27
CA MET A 220 -3.80 16.33 -53.18
C MET A 220 -3.42 17.30 -52.07
N LEU A 221 -3.16 18.57 -52.44
CA LEU A 221 -2.82 19.63 -51.49
C LEU A 221 -3.93 20.70 -51.47
N ILE A 222 -4.55 20.92 -50.31
CA ILE A 222 -5.50 22.00 -50.06
C ILE A 222 -4.92 22.89 -48.97
N GLN A 223 -4.65 24.15 -49.29
CA GLN A 223 -4.02 25.07 -48.34
C GLN A 223 -4.63 26.46 -48.40
N ALA A 224 -5.09 26.96 -47.25
CA ALA A 224 -5.44 28.36 -47.07
C ALA A 224 -4.38 29.08 -46.20
N HIS A 225 -3.81 30.17 -46.72
CA HIS A 225 -2.78 30.92 -45.97
C HIS A 225 -3.38 31.74 -44.83
N GLY A 226 -4.22 32.74 -45.13
CA GLY A 226 -4.82 33.63 -44.13
C GLY A 226 -6.16 33.13 -43.56
N GLY A 227 -6.97 32.48 -44.39
CA GLY A 227 -8.31 32.02 -44.02
C GLY A 227 -8.38 30.55 -43.60
N GLN A 228 -9.59 30.12 -43.25
CA GLN A 228 -9.88 28.73 -42.90
C GLN A 228 -10.07 27.82 -44.12
N VAL A 229 -9.94 26.51 -43.92
CA VAL A 229 -10.49 25.51 -44.84
C VAL A 229 -11.76 24.94 -44.23
N GLU A 230 -12.88 25.04 -44.95
CA GLU A 230 -14.19 24.54 -44.51
C GLU A 230 -14.76 23.54 -45.51
N VAL A 231 -14.88 22.28 -45.08
CA VAL A 231 -15.55 21.20 -45.80
C VAL A 231 -16.97 21.08 -45.25
N ARG A 232 -17.94 21.57 -46.01
CA ARG A 232 -19.35 21.70 -45.59
C ARG A 232 -20.20 20.47 -45.87
N ASP A 233 -19.58 19.38 -46.34
CA ASP A 233 -20.24 18.10 -46.51
C ASP A 233 -19.32 16.95 -46.13
N ASP A 234 -19.88 15.75 -46.02
CA ASP A 234 -19.10 14.56 -45.68
C ASP A 234 -18.11 14.25 -46.80
N ILE A 235 -16.84 14.08 -46.45
CA ILE A 235 -15.77 13.76 -47.40
C ILE A 235 -15.09 12.45 -47.01
N ALA A 236 -14.93 11.55 -47.97
CA ALA A 236 -14.29 10.26 -47.76
C ALA A 236 -13.34 9.92 -48.93
N PHE A 237 -12.05 10.08 -48.68
CA PHE A 237 -11.01 9.69 -49.62
C PHE A 237 -10.76 8.19 -49.54
N ALA A 238 -10.90 7.51 -50.66
CA ALA A 238 -10.55 6.11 -50.83
C ALA A 238 -9.71 6.01 -52.12
N PRO A 239 -8.47 6.52 -52.12
CA PRO A 239 -7.58 6.38 -53.27
C PRO A 239 -7.48 4.92 -53.69
N ALA A 240 -7.50 4.68 -55.00
CA ALA A 240 -7.30 3.35 -55.56
C ALA A 240 -5.86 2.85 -55.27
N ALA A 241 -5.36 1.84 -56.01
CA ALA A 241 -4.05 1.22 -55.79
C ALA A 241 -2.83 2.17 -55.75
N ASN A 242 -2.99 3.46 -56.09
CA ASN A 242 -1.96 4.48 -56.09
C ASN A 242 -1.72 5.17 -54.73
N ASN A 243 -2.62 5.00 -53.74
CA ASN A 243 -2.48 5.52 -52.37
C ASN A 243 -2.08 7.01 -52.27
N ASN A 244 -2.80 7.91 -52.94
CA ASN A 244 -2.45 9.32 -52.97
C ASN A 244 -2.47 9.97 -51.58
N ASN A 245 -1.47 10.80 -51.28
CA ASN A 245 -1.46 11.57 -50.03
C ASN A 245 -2.47 12.72 -50.12
N VAL A 246 -3.10 13.05 -48.98
CA VAL A 246 -4.04 14.16 -48.87
C VAL A 246 -3.61 15.07 -47.73
N ALA A 247 -3.32 16.33 -48.04
CA ALA A 247 -2.99 17.36 -47.07
C ALA A 247 -4.02 18.49 -47.11
N ILE A 248 -4.70 18.73 -45.99
CA ILE A 248 -5.58 19.87 -45.78
C ILE A 248 -4.95 20.75 -44.70
N LEU A 249 -4.57 21.95 -45.08
CA LEU A 249 -3.72 22.84 -44.29
C LEU A 249 -4.37 24.21 -44.13
N SER A 250 -4.28 24.76 -42.92
CA SER A 250 -4.57 26.18 -42.66
C SER A 250 -3.39 26.79 -41.91
N ASP A 251 -2.72 27.73 -42.58
CA ASP A 251 -1.46 28.29 -42.08
C ASP A 251 -1.70 29.21 -40.87
N ARG A 252 -2.79 29.99 -40.88
CA ARG A 252 -3.05 31.05 -39.88
C ARG A 252 -4.43 31.01 -39.24
N ALA A 253 -5.31 30.08 -39.65
CA ALA A 253 -6.64 29.93 -39.09
C ALA A 253 -6.90 28.45 -38.71
N TYR A 254 -8.10 27.94 -39.00
CA TYR A 254 -8.59 26.63 -38.55
C TYR A 254 -9.06 25.76 -39.71
N ILE A 255 -9.27 24.48 -39.42
CA ILE A 255 -9.89 23.50 -40.33
C ILE A 255 -11.22 23.05 -39.73
N LYS A 256 -12.27 23.05 -40.54
CA LYS A 256 -13.59 22.57 -40.17
C LYS A 256 -14.12 21.60 -41.24
N THR A 257 -14.64 20.46 -40.82
CA THR A 257 -15.26 19.46 -41.69
C THR A 257 -16.50 18.85 -41.03
N LYS A 258 -17.43 18.28 -41.82
CA LYS A 258 -18.50 17.42 -41.30
C LYS A 258 -17.93 16.04 -40.92
N ALA A 259 -18.32 14.94 -41.57
CA ALA A 259 -17.59 13.68 -41.45
C ALA A 259 -16.35 13.70 -42.35
N PHE A 260 -15.27 13.09 -41.87
CA PHE A 260 -14.01 12.97 -42.61
C PHE A 260 -13.55 11.52 -42.64
N GLY A 261 -13.33 11.01 -43.85
CA GLY A 261 -12.91 9.64 -44.14
C GLY A 261 -11.62 9.61 -44.96
N TYR A 262 -10.71 8.68 -44.63
CA TYR A 262 -9.56 8.35 -45.46
C TYR A 262 -9.29 6.84 -45.43
N THR A 263 -9.06 6.21 -46.57
CA THR A 263 -8.75 4.78 -46.67
C THR A 263 -7.67 4.55 -47.72
N ALA A 264 -6.43 4.32 -47.28
CA ALA A 264 -5.37 3.82 -48.15
C ALA A 264 -5.54 2.32 -48.39
N ALA A 265 -5.30 1.87 -49.63
CA ALA A 265 -5.62 0.53 -50.13
C ALA A 265 -4.41 -0.27 -50.63
N GLY A 266 -3.15 0.13 -50.37
CA GLY A 266 -1.96 -0.63 -50.82
C GLY A 266 -0.66 -0.37 -50.04
N GLY A 267 0.35 -1.19 -50.32
CA GLY A 267 1.56 -1.38 -49.50
C GLY A 267 2.80 -0.56 -49.89
N GLY A 268 2.68 0.75 -50.16
CA GLY A 268 3.82 1.63 -50.48
C GLY A 268 3.99 2.79 -49.50
N ALA A 269 5.07 3.59 -49.63
CA ALA A 269 5.38 4.75 -48.78
C ALA A 269 4.46 5.98 -48.98
N LEU A 270 3.30 5.79 -49.58
CA LEU A 270 2.26 6.81 -49.78
C LEU A 270 1.04 6.44 -48.92
N GLY A 271 -0.07 7.14 -49.07
CA GLY A 271 -1.29 6.89 -48.32
C GLY A 271 -1.42 7.77 -47.07
N HIS A 272 -0.69 8.89 -47.03
CA HIS A 272 -0.64 9.76 -45.86
C HIS A 272 -1.81 10.74 -45.85
N VAL A 273 -2.37 10.97 -44.67
CA VAL A 273 -3.43 11.96 -44.47
C VAL A 273 -3.02 12.97 -43.41
N THR A 274 -3.12 14.26 -43.75
CA THR A 274 -2.78 15.36 -42.84
C THR A 274 -3.91 16.38 -42.79
N LEU A 275 -4.45 16.60 -41.59
CA LEU A 275 -5.23 17.78 -41.23
C LEU A 275 -4.38 18.61 -40.27
N TRP A 276 -3.80 19.71 -40.73
CA TRP A 276 -2.92 20.52 -39.89
C TRP A 276 -3.29 22.00 -39.94
N ALA A 277 -3.85 22.47 -38.84
CA ALA A 277 -4.11 23.88 -38.60
C ALA A 277 -2.99 24.44 -37.72
N LYS A 278 -2.03 25.16 -38.31
CA LYS A 278 -0.99 25.83 -37.52
C LYS A 278 -1.63 26.98 -36.76
N GLY A 279 -2.44 27.79 -37.44
CA GLY A 279 -3.18 28.87 -36.81
C GLY A 279 -2.31 29.96 -36.23
N LEU A 280 -2.97 30.97 -35.66
CA LEU A 280 -2.35 31.96 -34.79
C LEU A 280 -3.02 31.91 -33.41
N PRO A 281 -2.39 32.43 -32.34
CA PRO A 281 -3.02 32.53 -31.03
C PRO A 281 -4.39 33.19 -31.12
N THR A 282 -5.34 32.82 -30.24
CA THR A 282 -6.68 33.45 -30.20
C THR A 282 -6.65 34.88 -29.65
N THR A 283 -5.56 35.27 -28.98
CA THR A 283 -5.34 36.61 -28.46
C THR A 283 -4.16 37.29 -29.16
N PRO A 284 -4.35 38.47 -29.78
CA PRO A 284 -3.26 39.22 -30.39
C PRO A 284 -2.28 39.76 -29.33
N PRO A 285 -0.96 39.73 -29.56
CA PRO A 285 0.02 40.43 -28.75
C PRO A 285 -0.25 41.94 -28.69
N PRO A 286 0.13 42.64 -27.61
CA PRO A 286 0.06 44.10 -27.54
C PRO A 286 0.83 44.74 -28.71
N GLY A 287 0.15 45.59 -29.50
CA GLY A 287 0.73 46.24 -30.67
C GLY A 287 0.68 45.42 -31.98
N ALA A 288 -0.06 44.32 -32.02
CA ALA A 288 -0.26 43.56 -33.25
C ALA A 288 -0.86 44.43 -34.36
N LEU A 289 -0.21 44.43 -35.53
CA LEU A 289 -0.62 45.20 -36.71
C LEU A 289 -1.98 44.76 -37.30
N ASN A 290 -2.44 43.54 -37.00
CA ASN A 290 -3.70 43.01 -37.51
C ASN A 290 -4.36 42.03 -36.51
N PRO A 291 -5.26 42.50 -35.63
CA PRO A 291 -5.91 41.67 -34.60
C PRO A 291 -6.79 40.55 -35.18
N ASP A 292 -7.30 40.71 -36.41
CA ASP A 292 -8.26 39.78 -37.03
C ASP A 292 -7.63 38.47 -37.52
N ASP A 293 -6.30 38.41 -37.59
CA ASP A 293 -5.52 37.21 -37.92
C ASP A 293 -5.49 36.19 -36.75
N TYR A 294 -5.86 36.60 -35.54
CA TYR A 294 -5.69 35.85 -34.29
C TYR A 294 -6.97 35.08 -33.91
N ARG A 295 -7.33 34.05 -34.68
CA ARG A 295 -8.59 33.29 -34.49
C ARG A 295 -8.43 31.84 -34.04
N GLY A 296 -7.28 31.52 -33.45
CA GLY A 296 -6.95 30.16 -33.06
C GLY A 296 -6.53 29.30 -34.24
N GLY A 297 -6.20 28.05 -33.95
CA GLY A 297 -5.68 27.07 -34.90
C GLY A 297 -6.39 25.73 -34.87
N TYR A 298 -7.69 25.67 -34.56
CA TYR A 298 -8.33 24.39 -34.23
C TYR A 298 -8.58 23.48 -35.46
N VAL A 299 -8.75 22.18 -35.19
CA VAL A 299 -9.33 21.22 -36.13
C VAL A 299 -10.65 20.71 -35.57
N ARG A 300 -11.75 20.92 -36.29
CA ARG A 300 -13.09 20.48 -35.88
C ARG A 300 -13.74 19.59 -36.91
N ILE A 301 -14.13 18.40 -36.48
CA ILE A 301 -14.85 17.39 -37.26
C ILE A 301 -16.25 17.25 -36.62
N GLU A 302 -17.28 17.73 -37.30
CA GLU A 302 -18.68 17.75 -36.79
C GLU A 302 -19.41 16.40 -36.92
N GLY A 303 -18.77 15.41 -37.56
CA GLY A 303 -19.28 14.04 -37.69
C GLY A 303 -18.23 13.01 -37.29
N ASN A 304 -18.27 11.86 -37.95
CA ASN A 304 -17.32 10.78 -37.73
C ASN A 304 -15.97 11.10 -38.39
N LEU A 305 -14.90 10.70 -37.71
CA LEU A 305 -13.55 10.62 -38.23
C LEU A 305 -13.21 9.16 -38.47
N THR A 306 -12.96 8.77 -39.72
CA THR A 306 -12.59 7.40 -40.07
C THR A 306 -11.32 7.39 -40.89
N THR A 307 -10.26 6.73 -40.42
CA THR A 307 -9.01 6.61 -41.16
C THR A 307 -8.55 5.16 -41.19
N SER A 308 -8.08 4.69 -42.35
CA SER A 308 -7.50 3.36 -42.53
C SER A 308 -6.21 3.46 -43.32
N SER A 309 -5.15 2.81 -42.84
CA SER A 309 -3.86 2.71 -43.53
C SER A 309 -3.31 1.28 -43.51
N THR A 310 -3.32 0.63 -44.67
CA THR A 310 -2.76 -0.72 -44.89
C THR A 310 -1.40 -0.67 -45.57
N SER A 311 -0.66 0.42 -45.39
CA SER A 311 0.65 0.66 -45.99
C SER A 311 1.79 0.10 -45.13
N THR A 312 2.93 -0.20 -45.77
CA THR A 312 4.21 -0.47 -45.09
C THR A 312 4.72 0.77 -44.36
N ALA A 313 5.65 0.59 -43.42
CA ALA A 313 6.22 1.66 -42.58
C ALA A 313 6.49 2.98 -43.34
N SER A 314 5.93 4.07 -42.80
CA SER A 314 6.07 5.43 -43.36
C SER A 314 7.52 5.92 -43.29
N THR A 315 7.97 6.63 -44.34
CA THR A 315 9.27 7.33 -44.35
C THR A 315 9.18 8.76 -43.81
N TRP A 316 7.99 9.23 -43.41
CA TRP A 316 7.81 10.54 -42.79
C TRP A 316 8.48 10.57 -41.40
N GLN A 317 8.59 11.76 -40.83
CA GLN A 317 9.02 12.00 -39.46
C GLN A 317 8.40 10.96 -38.52
N ASN A 318 9.24 10.33 -37.69
CA ASN A 318 8.76 9.41 -36.67
C ASN A 318 7.96 10.10 -35.57
N LEU A 319 7.11 9.34 -34.88
CA LEU A 319 6.26 9.84 -33.81
C LEU A 319 7.08 10.49 -32.69
N TYR A 320 8.19 9.90 -32.28
CA TYR A 320 9.07 10.48 -31.26
C TYR A 320 9.49 11.93 -31.59
N SER A 321 9.87 12.19 -32.85
CA SER A 321 10.27 13.53 -33.30
C SER A 321 9.09 14.47 -33.50
N ALA A 322 7.89 13.93 -33.79
CA ALA A 322 6.66 14.72 -33.93
C ALA A 322 6.08 15.14 -32.57
N VAL A 323 6.20 14.27 -31.57
CA VAL A 323 5.70 14.48 -30.21
C VAL A 323 6.63 15.41 -29.44
N GLN A 324 6.17 16.65 -29.26
CA GLN A 324 6.87 17.60 -28.41
C GLN A 324 6.51 17.36 -26.94
N LYS A 325 7.46 17.54 -26.02
CA LYS A 325 7.17 17.56 -24.58
C LYS A 325 6.16 18.67 -24.27
N ASN A 326 5.10 18.36 -23.53
CA ASN A 326 4.13 19.36 -23.07
C ASN A 326 4.78 20.34 -22.09
N SER A 327 5.46 19.80 -21.09
CA SER A 327 6.26 20.55 -20.13
C SER A 327 7.40 19.71 -19.60
N GLU A 328 8.39 20.35 -18.96
CA GLU A 328 9.42 19.64 -18.18
C GLU A 328 8.88 19.12 -16.83
N ASN A 329 7.61 19.38 -16.54
CA ASN A 329 7.03 19.22 -15.20
C ASN A 329 6.81 17.77 -14.80
N LEU A 330 6.57 16.85 -15.74
CA LEU A 330 6.41 15.45 -15.40
C LEU A 330 7.67 14.65 -15.67
N ALA A 331 8.57 14.74 -14.71
CA ALA A 331 9.46 13.65 -14.40
C ALA A 331 9.13 13.19 -12.97
N LYS A 332 8.86 11.90 -12.78
CA LYS A 332 8.56 11.28 -11.49
C LYS A 332 9.59 11.69 -10.42
N PHE A 333 9.14 11.80 -9.17
CA PHE A 333 9.97 12.10 -8.00
C PHE A 333 10.91 10.93 -7.63
N ALA A 334 11.95 10.66 -8.41
CA ALA A 334 13.06 9.74 -8.08
C ALA A 334 14.06 10.33 -7.10
N ASN A 335 14.25 9.65 -5.97
CA ASN A 335 15.13 10.10 -4.90
C ASN A 335 14.84 11.54 -4.41
N CYS A 336 13.56 11.92 -4.30
CA CYS A 336 13.14 13.30 -4.03
C CYS A 336 13.52 14.30 -5.14
N ASN A 337 13.81 13.83 -6.36
CA ASN A 337 14.16 14.65 -7.54
C ASN A 337 13.36 14.22 -8.77
N HIS A 338 13.11 15.14 -9.69
CA HIS A 338 12.44 14.87 -10.96
C HIS A 338 13.42 14.21 -11.96
N GLY A 339 13.07 13.08 -12.62
CA GLY A 339 13.96 12.57 -13.69
C GLY A 339 13.53 11.41 -14.63
N GLU A 340 12.45 10.67 -14.38
CA GLU A 340 12.09 9.53 -15.26
C GLU A 340 11.18 9.92 -16.44
N GLU A 341 11.35 9.23 -17.58
CA GLU A 341 10.49 9.33 -18.77
C GLU A 341 9.65 8.05 -18.91
N ILE A 342 8.38 8.21 -19.31
CA ILE A 342 7.46 7.09 -19.54
C ILE A 342 7.95 6.24 -20.73
N SER A 343 7.96 4.92 -20.58
CA SER A 343 8.54 3.98 -21.55
C SER A 343 7.92 4.10 -22.94
N ALA A 344 6.59 4.28 -23.01
CA ALA A 344 5.85 4.47 -24.26
C ALA A 344 6.14 5.78 -25.00
N ARG A 345 6.97 6.68 -24.44
CA ARG A 345 7.41 7.92 -25.09
C ARG A 345 8.87 7.89 -25.53
N THR A 346 9.63 6.87 -25.14
CA THR A 346 11.05 6.78 -25.48
C THR A 346 11.25 6.74 -27.00
N GLN A 347 12.45 7.12 -27.46
CA GLN A 347 12.77 7.06 -28.89
C GLN A 347 12.67 5.64 -29.47
N ALA A 348 12.94 4.62 -28.65
CA ALA A 348 12.83 3.23 -29.06
C ALA A 348 11.37 2.80 -29.25
N ALA A 349 10.47 3.28 -28.38
CA ALA A 349 9.04 3.02 -28.44
C ALA A 349 8.38 3.73 -29.64
N LEU A 350 8.40 5.07 -29.67
CA LEU A 350 7.72 5.86 -30.71
C LEU A 350 8.53 6.02 -32.01
N ASN A 351 9.08 4.92 -32.53
CA ASN A 351 9.96 4.97 -33.70
C ASN A 351 9.19 4.92 -35.04
N THR A 352 7.89 4.62 -35.02
CA THR A 352 7.07 4.52 -36.24
C THR A 352 6.91 5.87 -36.95
N GLY A 353 7.05 5.87 -38.29
CA GLY A 353 6.81 7.03 -39.15
C GLY A 353 5.34 7.49 -39.12
N VAL A 354 5.08 8.79 -39.06
CA VAL A 354 3.71 9.34 -39.05
C VAL A 354 3.02 9.03 -40.40
N GLN A 355 1.80 8.50 -40.33
CA GLN A 355 0.96 8.16 -41.49
C GLN A 355 -0.36 8.92 -41.48
N THR A 356 -0.98 9.03 -40.30
CA THR A 356 -2.17 9.85 -40.07
C THR A 356 -1.82 10.97 -39.11
N ARG A 357 -1.95 12.23 -39.56
CA ARG A 357 -1.67 13.43 -38.77
C ARG A 357 -2.92 14.30 -38.64
N ILE A 358 -3.32 14.57 -37.40
CA ILE A 358 -4.34 15.56 -37.06
C ILE A 358 -3.74 16.49 -36.03
N GLN A 359 -3.47 17.73 -36.41
CA GLN A 359 -2.66 18.62 -35.60
C GLN A 359 -3.19 20.05 -35.56
N SER A 360 -3.18 20.62 -34.35
CA SER A 360 -3.44 22.03 -34.07
C SER A 360 -2.29 22.63 -33.25
N ASP A 361 -1.60 23.65 -33.77
CA ASP A 361 -0.42 24.23 -33.09
C ASP A 361 -0.77 25.31 -32.04
N HIS A 362 -1.99 25.84 -32.03
CA HIS A 362 -2.39 26.96 -31.14
C HIS A 362 -3.75 26.81 -30.42
N ASP A 363 -4.54 25.79 -30.75
CA ASP A 363 -5.87 25.56 -30.16
C ASP A 363 -6.16 24.04 -30.07
N GLY A 364 -7.42 23.63 -29.96
CA GLY A 364 -7.80 22.22 -29.77
C GLY A 364 -8.12 21.41 -31.02
N ILE A 365 -8.40 20.13 -30.78
CA ILE A 365 -9.03 19.21 -31.73
C ILE A 365 -10.37 18.77 -31.15
N THR A 366 -11.42 18.77 -31.96
CA THR A 366 -12.74 18.27 -31.55
C THR A 366 -13.34 17.38 -32.62
N VAL A 367 -13.68 16.15 -32.25
CA VAL A 367 -14.48 15.22 -33.04
C VAL A 367 -15.82 15.03 -32.31
N THR A 368 -16.93 15.44 -32.94
CA THR A 368 -18.25 15.33 -32.27
C THR A 368 -18.92 13.99 -32.50
N GLY A 369 -18.54 13.23 -33.53
CA GLY A 369 -18.95 11.84 -33.76
C GLY A 369 -17.92 10.83 -33.27
N ASP A 370 -17.91 9.65 -33.88
CA ASP A 370 -16.95 8.57 -33.59
C ASP A 370 -15.59 8.83 -34.24
N PHE A 371 -14.52 8.38 -33.59
CA PHE A 371 -13.17 8.34 -34.16
C PHE A 371 -12.73 6.89 -34.33
N MET A 372 -12.64 6.43 -35.58
CA MET A 372 -12.15 5.10 -35.94
C MET A 372 -10.84 5.21 -36.71
N HIS A 373 -9.77 4.55 -36.24
CA HIS A 373 -8.51 4.39 -36.93
C HIS A 373 -8.17 2.90 -37.07
N THR A 374 -7.83 2.46 -38.28
CA THR A 374 -7.25 1.15 -38.54
C THR A 374 -5.87 1.32 -39.17
N GLY A 375 -4.83 0.83 -38.52
CA GLY A 375 -3.45 0.96 -38.98
C GLY A 375 -2.75 -0.40 -39.11
N GLN A 376 -1.76 -0.45 -40.01
CA GLN A 376 -0.82 -1.56 -40.14
C GLN A 376 0.54 -1.14 -39.56
N ASP A 377 1.43 -0.54 -40.35
CA ASP A 377 2.81 -0.19 -39.92
C ASP A 377 3.05 1.33 -39.80
N GLY A 378 1.99 2.14 -39.91
CA GLY A 378 2.06 3.61 -39.91
C GLY A 378 1.57 4.23 -38.60
N GLY A 379 2.20 5.31 -38.16
CA GLY A 379 1.90 5.97 -36.90
C GLY A 379 0.67 6.86 -36.96
N LEU A 380 -0.16 6.81 -35.91
CA LEU A 380 -1.27 7.75 -35.68
C LEU A 380 -0.80 8.89 -34.77
N PHE A 381 -0.84 10.13 -35.28
CA PHE A 381 -0.49 11.32 -34.53
C PHE A 381 -1.66 12.29 -34.44
N VAL A 382 -2.18 12.47 -33.21
CA VAL A 382 -3.22 13.45 -32.90
C VAL A 382 -2.69 14.41 -31.83
N GLN A 383 -2.52 15.69 -32.16
CA GLN A 383 -2.00 16.68 -31.22
C GLN A 383 -2.76 18.01 -31.28
N GLY A 384 -3.28 18.47 -30.15
CA GLY A 384 -3.77 19.84 -29.99
C GLY A 384 -2.91 20.64 -29.01
N ALA A 385 -2.69 21.92 -29.28
CA ALA A 385 -2.13 22.83 -28.29
C ALA A 385 -3.10 23.11 -27.13
N GLY A 386 -4.40 23.14 -27.44
CA GLY A 386 -5.53 23.11 -26.53
C GLY A 386 -6.07 21.69 -26.35
N SER A 387 -7.34 21.55 -25.96
CA SER A 387 -7.92 20.23 -25.64
C SER A 387 -8.06 19.35 -26.88
N VAL A 388 -7.82 18.05 -26.72
CA VAL A 388 -8.19 17.03 -27.70
C VAL A 388 -9.42 16.30 -27.16
N THR A 389 -10.56 16.44 -27.83
CA THR A 389 -11.84 15.88 -27.38
C THR A 389 -12.48 15.04 -28.48
N VAL A 390 -12.89 13.81 -28.13
CA VAL A 390 -13.76 12.96 -28.95
C VAL A 390 -15.05 12.71 -28.17
N ASN A 391 -16.20 13.14 -28.70
CA ASN A 391 -17.48 12.98 -28.01
C ASN A 391 -18.10 11.59 -28.20
N GLY A 392 -17.95 11.00 -29.38
CA GLY A 392 -18.37 9.63 -29.67
C GLY A 392 -17.37 8.60 -29.14
N THR A 393 -17.48 7.38 -29.65
CA THR A 393 -16.51 6.32 -29.35
C THR A 393 -15.21 6.52 -30.11
N THR A 394 -14.10 6.10 -29.51
CA THR A 394 -12.78 6.07 -30.14
C THR A 394 -12.36 4.61 -30.32
N GLU A 395 -12.15 4.16 -31.54
CA GLU A 395 -11.58 2.85 -31.85
C GLU A 395 -10.26 3.03 -32.61
N ILE A 396 -9.19 2.45 -32.09
CA ILE A 396 -7.87 2.43 -32.72
C ILE A 396 -7.44 0.97 -32.83
N ASP A 397 -7.23 0.49 -34.05
CA ASP A 397 -6.96 -0.92 -34.34
C ASP A 397 -5.66 -1.06 -35.13
N PHE A 398 -4.65 -1.64 -34.49
CA PHE A 398 -3.36 -2.02 -35.06
C PHE A 398 -3.17 -3.55 -35.08
N THR A 399 -4.24 -4.35 -35.03
CA THR A 399 -4.14 -5.82 -35.01
C THR A 399 -3.48 -6.39 -36.27
N ALA A 400 -3.46 -5.64 -37.39
CA ALA A 400 -2.88 -6.07 -38.65
C ALA A 400 -1.38 -5.74 -38.84
N GLY A 401 -0.72 -5.01 -37.92
CA GLY A 401 0.68 -4.58 -38.07
C GLY A 401 1.34 -4.08 -36.78
N THR A 402 2.38 -3.25 -36.90
CA THR A 402 3.24 -2.79 -35.78
C THR A 402 3.32 -1.26 -35.61
N GLY A 403 2.35 -0.48 -36.11
CA GLY A 403 2.38 0.99 -35.97
C GLY A 403 2.21 1.47 -34.53
N ASP A 404 2.41 2.76 -34.23
CA ASP A 404 2.19 3.32 -32.87
C ASP A 404 1.10 4.41 -32.87
N ALA A 405 0.54 4.71 -31.70
CA ALA A 405 -0.48 5.75 -31.54
C ALA A 405 -0.13 6.79 -30.48
N VAL A 406 -0.30 8.06 -30.84
CA VAL A 406 -0.16 9.19 -29.92
C VAL A 406 -1.38 10.11 -29.97
N ILE A 407 -1.95 10.40 -28.79
CA ILE A 407 -2.99 11.40 -28.59
C ILE A 407 -2.54 12.38 -27.51
N GLN A 408 -2.28 13.62 -27.91
CA GLN A 408 -1.66 14.61 -27.03
C GLN A 408 -2.41 15.95 -27.00
N SER A 409 -2.56 16.51 -25.80
CA SER A 409 -2.99 17.90 -25.56
C SER A 409 -1.89 18.67 -24.82
N LYS A 410 -1.28 19.68 -25.46
CA LYS A 410 -0.11 20.39 -24.91
C LYS A 410 -0.41 21.39 -23.79
N GLY A 411 -1.62 21.92 -23.74
CA GLY A 411 -2.00 22.98 -22.81
C GLY A 411 -3.29 22.70 -22.04
N ALA A 412 -3.98 21.60 -22.31
CA ALA A 412 -5.29 21.30 -21.72
C ALA A 412 -5.47 19.79 -21.46
N LYS A 413 -6.66 19.24 -21.73
CA LYS A 413 -7.01 17.84 -21.43
C LYS A 413 -7.17 17.03 -22.70
N VAL A 414 -6.86 15.74 -22.61
CA VAL A 414 -7.39 14.72 -23.51
C VAL A 414 -8.69 14.17 -22.93
N VAL A 415 -9.78 14.17 -23.71
CA VAL A 415 -11.11 13.79 -23.25
C VAL A 415 -11.74 12.77 -24.19
N PHE A 416 -12.05 11.60 -23.66
CA PHE A 416 -12.85 10.57 -24.33
C PHE A 416 -14.27 10.62 -23.73
N GLY A 417 -15.21 11.18 -24.49
CA GLY A 417 -16.63 11.29 -24.14
C GLY A 417 -17.36 9.95 -24.24
N GLY A 418 -17.07 9.17 -25.29
CA GLY A 418 -17.47 7.77 -25.43
C GLY A 418 -16.37 6.80 -25.00
N ALA A 419 -16.61 5.51 -25.25
CA ALA A 419 -15.67 4.43 -24.98
C ALA A 419 -14.39 4.56 -25.83
N LEU A 420 -13.21 4.42 -25.22
CA LEU A 420 -11.96 4.18 -25.95
C LEU A 420 -11.76 2.67 -26.08
N THR A 421 -11.57 2.17 -27.30
CA THR A 421 -11.11 0.82 -27.59
C THR A 421 -9.81 0.90 -28.37
N TYR A 422 -8.73 0.39 -27.80
CA TYR A 422 -7.45 0.24 -28.49
C TYR A 422 -7.14 -1.24 -28.64
N LYS A 423 -6.88 -1.70 -29.85
CA LYS A 423 -6.52 -3.08 -30.18
C LYS A 423 -5.18 -3.10 -30.89
N ALA A 424 -4.29 -4.00 -30.51
CA ALA A 424 -2.99 -4.14 -31.15
C ALA A 424 -2.48 -5.59 -31.09
N ASN A 425 -1.52 -5.94 -31.95
CA ASN A 425 -0.88 -7.26 -31.92
C ASN A 425 0.53 -7.25 -31.31
N GLU A 426 1.53 -6.59 -31.93
CA GLU A 426 2.93 -6.72 -31.55
C GLU A 426 3.67 -5.40 -31.72
N THR A 427 4.43 -5.00 -30.69
CA THR A 427 5.31 -3.81 -30.59
C THR A 427 4.64 -2.43 -30.68
N THR A 428 3.36 -2.36 -31.03
CA THR A 428 2.58 -1.11 -31.13
C THR A 428 2.42 -0.39 -29.80
N ASP A 429 3.11 0.74 -29.65
CA ASP A 429 3.04 1.56 -28.44
C ASP A 429 1.81 2.49 -28.43
N LEU A 430 1.26 2.74 -27.23
CA LEU A 430 0.20 3.71 -27.02
C LEU A 430 0.66 4.79 -26.04
N PHE A 431 0.64 6.04 -26.48
CA PHE A 431 0.93 7.20 -25.64
C PHE A 431 -0.21 8.22 -25.64
N ILE A 432 -0.83 8.44 -24.48
CA ILE A 432 -1.88 9.43 -24.25
C ILE A 432 -1.36 10.48 -23.27
N ASP A 433 -1.34 11.75 -23.66
CA ASP A 433 -0.66 12.80 -22.89
C ASP A 433 -1.46 14.10 -22.83
N GLY A 434 -1.98 14.43 -21.64
CA GLY A 434 -2.63 15.71 -21.37
C GLY A 434 -1.79 16.59 -20.46
N GLU A 435 -1.76 17.91 -20.68
CA GLU A 435 -1.10 18.83 -19.75
C GLU A 435 -1.87 18.96 -18.42
N THR A 436 -3.19 19.10 -18.47
CA THR A 436 -4.06 19.35 -17.29
C THR A 436 -4.99 18.19 -16.94
N GLY A 437 -4.90 17.07 -17.67
CA GLY A 437 -5.66 15.86 -17.36
C GLY A 437 -5.91 14.93 -18.54
N VAL A 438 -6.27 13.69 -18.23
CA VAL A 438 -6.76 12.69 -19.17
C VAL A 438 -8.04 12.10 -18.60
N ASN A 439 -9.14 12.22 -19.34
CA ASN A 439 -10.48 11.85 -18.87
C ASN A 439 -11.08 10.73 -19.74
N PHE A 440 -11.41 9.61 -19.10
CA PHE A 440 -12.20 8.52 -19.67
C PHE A 440 -13.60 8.57 -19.07
N ASN A 441 -14.58 9.00 -19.86
CA ASN A 441 -15.95 9.22 -19.37
C ASN A 441 -16.89 8.03 -19.59
N ASN A 442 -16.38 6.91 -20.12
CA ASN A 442 -17.15 5.71 -20.40
C ASN A 442 -16.27 4.45 -20.35
N GLY A 443 -16.90 3.29 -20.42
CA GLY A 443 -16.23 2.00 -20.33
C GLY A 443 -15.29 1.82 -21.51
N SER A 444 -14.03 1.47 -21.23
CA SER A 444 -12.95 1.50 -22.21
C SER A 444 -12.10 0.23 -22.13
N LEU A 445 -11.43 -0.09 -23.22
CA LEU A 445 -10.65 -1.31 -23.38
C LEU A 445 -9.32 -0.99 -24.05
N ILE A 446 -8.22 -1.44 -23.45
CA ILE A 446 -6.92 -1.55 -24.11
C ILE A 446 -6.62 -3.05 -24.23
N ASP A 447 -6.55 -3.55 -25.46
CA ASP A 447 -6.47 -4.98 -25.78
C ASP A 447 -5.23 -5.31 -26.63
N TYR A 448 -4.27 -5.98 -26.00
CA TYR A 448 -3.05 -6.52 -26.61
C TYR A 448 -3.07 -8.06 -26.59
N THR A 449 -4.24 -8.70 -26.65
CA THR A 449 -4.32 -10.18 -26.56
C THR A 449 -4.00 -10.89 -27.88
N GLN A 450 -3.95 -10.16 -28.98
CA GLN A 450 -3.67 -10.71 -30.31
C GLN A 450 -2.15 -10.73 -30.57
N GLY A 451 -1.60 -11.74 -31.27
CA GLY A 451 -0.15 -11.83 -31.59
C GLY A 451 0.73 -12.66 -30.62
N GLY A 452 2.06 -12.66 -30.85
CA GLY A 452 3.16 -13.33 -30.13
C GLY A 452 3.52 -12.72 -28.76
N ASN A 453 4.80 -12.77 -28.33
CA ASN A 453 5.32 -12.15 -27.08
C ASN A 453 6.05 -10.80 -27.37
N PRO A 454 5.33 -9.69 -27.59
CA PRO A 454 5.91 -8.38 -27.96
C PRO A 454 6.31 -7.51 -26.76
N SER A 455 7.05 -6.42 -26.98
CA SER A 455 7.52 -5.44 -25.97
C SER A 455 6.79 -4.06 -26.00
N ALA A 456 5.52 -4.01 -26.40
CA ALA A 456 4.69 -2.80 -26.46
C ALA A 456 4.40 -2.20 -25.08
N HIS A 457 4.58 -0.89 -24.96
CA HIS A 457 4.34 -0.08 -23.78
C HIS A 457 3.02 0.72 -23.90
N ILE A 458 2.35 0.89 -22.76
CA ILE A 458 1.19 1.76 -22.59
C ILE A 458 1.58 2.89 -21.65
N GLY A 459 1.47 4.13 -22.11
CA GLY A 459 1.71 5.32 -21.31
C GLY A 459 0.51 6.26 -21.31
N ILE A 460 -0.07 6.51 -20.14
CA ILE A 460 -1.12 7.52 -19.94
C ILE A 460 -0.59 8.56 -18.96
N GLN A 461 -0.53 9.81 -19.41
CA GLN A 461 0.12 10.89 -18.69
C GLN A 461 -0.77 12.13 -18.56
N ALA A 462 -0.81 12.70 -17.36
CA ALA A 462 -1.37 14.02 -17.08
C ALA A 462 -0.31 14.90 -16.39
N ASN A 463 0.32 15.85 -17.08
CA ASN A 463 1.54 16.54 -16.59
C ASN A 463 1.34 17.39 -15.31
N ARG A 464 0.19 18.04 -15.16
CA ARG A 464 -0.12 18.94 -14.03
C ARG A 464 -1.52 18.71 -13.48
N GLY A 465 -2.15 17.59 -13.85
CA GLY A 465 -3.56 17.34 -13.57
C GLY A 465 -3.86 15.89 -13.26
N THR A 466 -5.13 15.55 -13.40
CA THR A 466 -5.68 14.27 -12.95
C THR A 466 -5.90 13.31 -14.13
N ILE A 467 -5.60 12.03 -13.92
CA ILE A 467 -6.12 10.94 -14.76
C ILE A 467 -7.41 10.44 -14.10
N ALA A 468 -8.53 10.50 -14.83
CA ALA A 468 -9.86 10.19 -14.30
C ALA A 468 -10.58 9.12 -15.12
N PHE A 469 -11.09 8.09 -14.45
CA PHE A 469 -11.92 7.03 -15.01
C PHE A 469 -13.34 7.12 -14.45
N SER A 470 -14.35 7.19 -15.32
CA SER A 470 -15.74 7.41 -14.86
C SER A 470 -16.79 6.66 -15.68
N ALA A 471 -17.98 6.52 -15.06
CA ALA A 471 -19.22 5.97 -15.61
C ALA A 471 -19.29 4.46 -15.89
N ALA A 472 -18.23 3.81 -16.37
CA ALA A 472 -18.24 2.37 -16.70
C ALA A 472 -16.83 1.73 -16.62
N PRO A 473 -16.72 0.38 -16.60
CA PRO A 473 -15.45 -0.34 -16.40
C PRO A 473 -14.35 0.00 -17.41
N PHE A 474 -13.10 0.08 -16.94
CA PHE A 474 -11.92 0.16 -17.80
C PHE A 474 -11.11 -1.13 -17.69
N GLU A 475 -10.90 -1.80 -18.82
CA GLU A 475 -10.15 -3.06 -18.90
C GLU A 475 -8.82 -2.87 -19.63
N PHE A 476 -7.72 -3.30 -19.00
CA PHE A 476 -6.42 -3.49 -19.60
C PHE A 476 -6.21 -4.99 -19.81
N LYS A 477 -6.30 -5.46 -21.05
CA LYS A 477 -5.99 -6.82 -21.45
C LYS A 477 -4.63 -6.83 -22.12
N HIS A 478 -3.63 -7.40 -21.45
CA HIS A 478 -2.25 -7.23 -21.89
C HIS A 478 -1.46 -8.53 -21.93
N LYS A 479 -0.95 -8.89 -23.12
CA LYS A 479 -0.04 -10.02 -23.32
C LYS A 479 1.41 -9.59 -23.55
N SER A 480 1.64 -8.33 -23.91
CA SER A 480 2.98 -7.81 -24.15
C SER A 480 3.83 -7.76 -22.87
N THR A 481 5.15 -7.91 -22.98
CA THR A 481 6.17 -7.74 -21.93
C THR A 481 6.53 -6.27 -21.65
N GLY A 482 5.93 -5.30 -22.34
CA GLY A 482 6.20 -3.88 -22.09
C GLY A 482 5.51 -3.35 -20.81
N ASN A 483 5.73 -2.07 -20.55
CA ASN A 483 5.30 -1.41 -19.31
C ASN A 483 3.93 -0.76 -19.47
N THR A 484 3.10 -0.82 -18.44
CA THR A 484 1.86 -0.05 -18.34
C THR A 484 2.00 1.02 -17.27
N GLN A 485 1.98 2.28 -17.69
CA GLN A 485 2.31 3.41 -16.82
C GLN A 485 1.20 4.46 -16.81
N LEU A 486 0.73 4.81 -15.62
CA LEU A 486 -0.26 5.87 -15.38
C LEU A 486 0.36 6.95 -14.52
N TRP A 487 0.74 8.08 -15.10
CA TRP A 487 1.47 9.14 -14.39
C TRP A 487 0.71 10.47 -14.40
N ALA A 488 0.30 10.92 -13.23
CA ALA A 488 -0.45 12.15 -13.02
C ALA A 488 0.32 13.14 -12.14
N GLY A 489 0.33 14.42 -12.54
CA GLY A 489 0.90 15.51 -11.75
C GLY A 489 0.04 15.86 -10.53
N GLU A 490 -1.25 15.52 -10.55
CA GLU A 490 -2.14 15.60 -9.40
C GLU A 490 -2.62 14.21 -8.97
N ASN A 491 -3.78 13.76 -9.45
CA ASN A 491 -4.43 12.57 -8.92
C ASN A 491 -4.61 11.48 -9.97
N ILE A 492 -4.72 10.24 -9.52
CA ILE A 492 -5.30 9.14 -10.30
C ILE A 492 -6.60 8.74 -9.60
N THR A 493 -7.72 8.76 -10.32
CA THR A 493 -9.04 8.56 -9.72
C THR A 493 -9.95 7.68 -10.56
N ASN A 494 -10.79 6.87 -9.91
CA ASN A 494 -11.95 6.25 -10.55
C ASN A 494 -13.23 6.48 -9.74
N THR A 495 -14.38 6.47 -10.41
CA THR A 495 -15.70 6.44 -9.75
C THR A 495 -16.13 5.02 -9.42
N GLN A 496 -17.07 4.83 -8.49
CA GLN A 496 -17.60 3.50 -8.13
C GLN A 496 -18.08 2.65 -9.31
N ASN A 497 -18.73 3.28 -10.31
CA ASN A 497 -19.23 2.59 -11.50
C ASN A 497 -18.14 2.33 -12.57
N ALA A 498 -16.89 2.73 -12.31
CA ALA A 498 -15.77 2.58 -13.23
C ALA A 498 -14.66 1.70 -12.62
N PRO A 499 -14.94 0.41 -12.38
CA PRO A 499 -13.91 -0.51 -11.88
C PRO A 499 -12.76 -0.61 -12.88
N LEU A 500 -11.55 -0.77 -12.35
CA LEU A 500 -10.34 -0.95 -13.15
C LEU A 500 -9.90 -2.41 -13.08
N LEU A 501 -9.80 -3.05 -14.24
CA LEU A 501 -9.37 -4.44 -14.37
C LEU A 501 -8.11 -4.51 -15.21
N PHE A 502 -7.05 -5.05 -14.63
CA PHE A 502 -5.80 -5.40 -15.29
C PHE A 502 -5.80 -6.92 -15.44
N ASP A 503 -6.12 -7.44 -16.62
CA ASP A 503 -6.16 -8.88 -16.93
C ASP A 503 -5.00 -9.21 -17.87
N TYR A 504 -3.88 -9.66 -17.30
CA TYR A 504 -2.66 -9.91 -18.06
C TYR A 504 -2.47 -11.41 -18.25
N THR A 505 -2.03 -11.78 -19.45
CA THR A 505 -1.85 -13.20 -19.81
C THR A 505 -0.42 -13.66 -19.54
N LYS A 506 -0.27 -14.97 -19.34
CA LYS A 506 0.97 -15.70 -19.08
C LYS A 506 2.20 -15.25 -19.89
N VAL A 507 3.17 -14.60 -19.24
CA VAL A 507 4.53 -14.36 -19.78
C VAL A 507 5.60 -14.62 -18.71
N ALA A 508 6.84 -14.84 -19.15
CA ALA A 508 7.98 -15.15 -18.28
C ALA A 508 8.79 -13.92 -17.82
N ASP A 509 8.71 -12.78 -18.51
CA ASP A 509 9.53 -11.58 -18.21
C ASP A 509 8.80 -10.28 -18.60
N GLY A 510 9.12 -9.18 -17.90
CA GLY A 510 8.68 -7.82 -18.21
C GLY A 510 7.41 -7.36 -17.49
N GLN A 511 6.55 -6.59 -18.16
CA GLN A 511 5.15 -6.44 -17.77
C GLN A 511 4.88 -5.59 -16.50
N HIS A 512 5.68 -4.54 -16.27
CA HIS A 512 5.54 -3.70 -15.08
C HIS A 512 4.32 -2.77 -15.13
N ILE A 513 3.54 -2.75 -14.05
CA ILE A 513 2.45 -1.80 -13.81
C ILE A 513 2.95 -0.73 -12.84
N ASP A 514 3.02 0.52 -13.30
CA ASP A 514 3.62 1.60 -12.52
C ASP A 514 2.75 2.87 -12.53
N TRP A 515 2.15 3.15 -11.38
CA TRP A 515 1.28 4.30 -11.18
C TRP A 515 1.99 5.34 -10.33
N TYR A 516 1.87 6.59 -10.75
CA TYR A 516 2.40 7.73 -10.02
C TYR A 516 1.39 8.86 -9.99
N ALA A 517 1.09 9.37 -8.80
CA ALA A 517 0.29 10.58 -8.60
C ALA A 517 1.10 11.62 -7.82
N GLY A 518 1.17 12.85 -8.31
CA GLY A 518 1.82 13.98 -7.62
C GLY A 518 1.03 14.50 -6.41
N LYS A 519 -0.17 13.98 -6.13
CA LYS A 519 -0.96 14.28 -4.93
C LYS A 519 -1.54 13.03 -4.32
N GLU A 520 -2.53 12.40 -4.96
CA GLU A 520 -3.28 11.28 -4.37
C GLU A 520 -3.68 10.23 -5.41
N ILE A 521 -3.74 8.97 -4.97
CA ILE A 521 -4.40 7.89 -5.70
C ILE A 521 -5.69 7.59 -4.93
N THR A 522 -6.85 7.79 -5.55
CA THR A 522 -8.15 7.56 -4.90
C THR A 522 -9.02 6.67 -5.76
N MET A 523 -9.26 5.46 -5.29
CA MET A 523 -10.02 4.44 -5.99
C MET A 523 -11.38 4.23 -5.31
N ASP A 524 -12.45 4.82 -5.87
CA ASP A 524 -13.83 4.66 -5.37
C ASP A 524 -14.56 3.48 -6.01
N GLY A 525 -14.03 2.91 -7.09
CA GLY A 525 -14.53 1.66 -7.70
C GLY A 525 -13.52 0.52 -7.57
N THR A 526 -14.00 -0.71 -7.72
CA THR A 526 -13.19 -1.93 -7.55
C THR A 526 -11.91 -1.89 -8.39
N LEU A 527 -10.79 -2.32 -7.81
CA LEU A 527 -9.49 -2.45 -8.47
C LEU A 527 -9.06 -3.91 -8.49
N THR A 528 -8.89 -4.47 -9.68
CA THR A 528 -8.48 -5.87 -9.84
C THR A 528 -7.21 -5.96 -10.68
N PHE A 529 -6.18 -6.56 -10.11
CA PHE A 529 -5.03 -7.06 -10.83
C PHE A 529 -5.18 -8.57 -10.91
N LYS A 530 -5.47 -9.07 -12.10
CA LYS A 530 -5.64 -10.48 -12.39
C LYS A 530 -4.57 -10.91 -13.37
N ARG A 531 -3.87 -11.97 -12.99
CA ARG A 531 -2.83 -12.55 -13.81
C ARG A 531 -2.77 -14.05 -13.71
N ASP A 532 -2.41 -14.66 -14.84
CA ASP A 532 -2.32 -16.10 -14.99
C ASP A 532 -0.92 -16.47 -15.52
N ASP A 533 0.09 -16.30 -14.68
CA ASP A 533 1.49 -16.16 -15.12
C ASP A 533 2.31 -17.46 -15.21
N ALA A 534 3.52 -17.31 -15.77
CA ALA A 534 4.58 -18.31 -15.73
C ALA A 534 5.31 -18.27 -14.38
N SER A 535 5.92 -19.39 -13.99
CA SER A 535 6.55 -19.55 -12.66
C SER A 535 7.71 -18.59 -12.37
N ASP A 536 8.21 -17.91 -13.39
CA ASP A 536 9.40 -17.07 -13.40
C ASP A 536 9.13 -15.59 -13.74
N HIS A 537 7.86 -15.16 -13.79
CA HIS A 537 7.51 -13.78 -14.19
C HIS A 537 8.12 -12.70 -13.26
N THR A 538 8.80 -11.70 -13.85
CA THR A 538 9.61 -10.64 -13.20
C THR A 538 9.00 -9.23 -13.10
N GLY A 539 7.75 -9.00 -13.49
CA GLY A 539 7.16 -7.65 -13.46
C GLY A 539 7.00 -7.06 -12.05
N MET A 540 6.25 -5.97 -11.93
CA MET A 540 6.04 -5.32 -10.63
C MET A 540 4.72 -4.55 -10.68
N ILE A 541 4.00 -4.52 -9.57
CA ILE A 541 2.87 -3.61 -9.37
C ILE A 541 3.31 -2.52 -8.40
N ALA A 542 3.43 -1.28 -8.87
CA ALA A 542 3.80 -0.13 -8.06
C ALA A 542 2.71 0.94 -8.07
N LEU A 543 2.18 1.26 -6.89
CA LEU A 543 1.24 2.35 -6.63
C LEU A 543 1.96 3.41 -5.79
N ARG A 544 2.18 4.60 -6.34
CA ARG A 544 3.05 5.61 -5.73
C ARG A 544 2.38 6.98 -5.67
N ALA A 545 2.15 7.50 -4.47
CA ALA A 545 1.56 8.81 -4.24
C ALA A 545 2.58 9.78 -3.61
N PHE A 546 2.99 10.78 -4.39
CA PHE A 546 3.93 11.85 -4.04
C PHE A 546 5.28 11.35 -3.48
N THR A 547 5.73 10.16 -3.89
CA THR A 547 6.97 9.55 -3.41
C THR A 547 7.46 8.44 -4.36
N ASN A 548 8.66 7.94 -4.10
CA ASN A 548 9.27 6.79 -4.78
C ASN A 548 9.68 5.68 -3.81
N LYS A 549 9.88 4.47 -4.39
CA LYS A 549 10.16 3.24 -3.66
C LYS A 549 11.43 3.29 -2.79
N GLU A 550 12.53 3.85 -3.30
CA GLU A 550 13.85 3.79 -2.65
C GLU A 550 13.95 4.68 -1.40
N ASN A 551 13.35 5.87 -1.44
CA ASN A 551 13.54 6.87 -0.38
C ASN A 551 12.65 6.63 0.84
N LEU A 552 11.37 6.31 0.64
CA LEU A 552 10.44 6.17 1.75
C LEU A 552 10.82 4.98 2.66
N TRP A 553 11.55 3.99 2.12
CA TRP A 553 11.98 2.81 2.86
C TRP A 553 13.11 3.09 3.87
N ALA A 554 13.99 4.06 3.59
CA ALA A 554 15.09 4.52 4.46
C ALA A 554 15.94 3.38 5.07
N GLY A 555 16.60 2.55 4.24
CA GLY A 555 17.58 1.55 4.69
C GLY A 555 18.27 0.82 3.53
N GLU A 556 19.55 0.44 3.72
CA GLU A 556 20.34 -0.38 2.78
C GLU A 556 19.98 -1.88 2.83
N SER A 557 19.03 -2.28 3.69
CA SER A 557 18.60 -3.67 3.83
C SER A 557 17.15 -3.87 3.38
N ASP A 558 16.90 -5.00 2.71
CA ASP A 558 15.58 -5.44 2.26
C ASP A 558 14.63 -5.81 3.41
N ARG A 559 15.09 -5.72 4.67
CA ARG A 559 14.31 -6.01 5.87
C ARG A 559 13.80 -4.72 6.52
N PRO A 560 12.47 -4.52 6.70
CA PRO A 560 11.99 -3.49 7.62
C PRO A 560 12.50 -3.83 9.03
N GLY A 561 13.30 -2.96 9.64
CA GLY A 561 13.70 -3.22 11.03
C GLY A 561 15.06 -2.76 11.52
N ILE A 562 15.80 -1.90 10.80
CA ILE A 562 16.93 -1.15 11.41
C ILE A 562 16.41 -0.12 12.45
N GLY A 563 15.10 -0.10 12.76
CA GLY A 563 14.52 0.88 13.68
C GLY A 563 14.40 2.27 13.04
N ILE A 564 14.48 2.37 11.71
CA ILE A 564 14.45 3.64 10.99
C ILE A 564 13.04 3.87 10.45
N CYS A 565 12.47 5.01 10.83
CA CYS A 565 11.19 5.49 10.34
C CYS A 565 11.21 5.82 8.85
N PRO A 566 10.09 5.64 8.12
CA PRO A 566 9.96 6.12 6.76
C PRO A 566 10.41 7.57 6.59
N GLN A 567 11.26 7.82 5.60
CA GLN A 567 11.74 9.18 5.29
C GLN A 567 10.84 9.79 4.23
N ARG A 568 9.98 10.72 4.67
CA ARG A 568 9.12 11.50 3.79
C ARG A 568 9.95 12.37 2.84
N CYS A 569 9.47 12.57 1.63
CA CYS A 569 10.10 13.49 0.69
C CYS A 569 10.04 14.93 1.25
N PRO A 570 11.16 15.64 1.41
CA PRO A 570 11.18 17.00 1.94
C PRO A 570 10.87 17.99 0.81
N ASP A 571 9.77 18.72 0.90
CA ASP A 571 9.59 19.99 0.18
C ASP A 571 8.70 20.98 0.95
N GLY A 572 9.06 22.25 0.81
CA GLY A 572 8.71 23.36 1.70
C GLY A 572 7.22 23.55 2.03
N VAL A 573 6.96 23.74 3.33
CA VAL A 573 5.88 24.53 3.94
C VAL A 573 4.41 24.13 3.65
N ASN A 574 4.06 23.24 2.72
CA ASN A 574 2.64 22.91 2.43
C ASN A 574 2.27 21.42 2.28
N ALA A 575 3.17 20.46 2.51
CA ALA A 575 2.91 19.03 2.22
C ALA A 575 2.73 18.07 3.43
N PRO A 576 2.29 18.48 4.65
CA PRO A 576 2.17 17.51 5.74
C PRO A 576 1.12 16.43 5.47
N THR A 577 0.16 16.65 4.55
CA THR A 577 -0.96 15.74 4.26
C THR A 577 -1.05 15.23 2.81
N GLN A 578 -0.05 15.51 1.96
CA GLN A 578 -0.07 15.09 0.54
C GLN A 578 0.60 13.73 0.35
N GLY A 579 0.11 12.96 -0.63
CA GLY A 579 0.62 11.63 -0.96
C GLY A 579 -0.21 10.50 -0.39
N ASN A 580 -1.54 10.62 -0.38
CA ASN A 580 -2.42 9.57 0.12
C ASN A 580 -2.71 8.53 -0.96
N ILE A 581 -2.84 7.27 -0.54
CA ILE A 581 -3.47 6.20 -1.33
C ILE A 581 -4.76 5.81 -0.61
N ASN A 582 -5.91 6.08 -1.23
CA ASN A 582 -7.23 5.75 -0.72
C ASN A 582 -7.85 4.66 -1.58
N LEU A 583 -8.01 3.46 -1.04
CA LEU A 583 -8.69 2.33 -1.67
C LEU A 583 -10.05 2.18 -0.99
N ASN A 584 -11.07 2.81 -1.58
CA ASN A 584 -12.41 2.95 -0.99
C ASN A 584 -13.38 1.83 -1.37
N ASP A 585 -13.02 1.00 -2.35
CA ASP A 585 -13.76 -0.21 -2.78
C ASP A 585 -12.84 -1.43 -2.75
N ALA A 586 -13.36 -2.61 -3.13
CA ALA A 586 -12.64 -3.87 -3.08
C ALA A 586 -11.39 -3.85 -3.97
N VAL A 587 -10.29 -4.36 -3.43
CA VAL A 587 -9.02 -4.52 -4.14
C VAL A 587 -8.65 -5.98 -4.16
N THR A 588 -8.43 -6.52 -5.37
CA THR A 588 -8.08 -7.91 -5.59
C THR A 588 -6.78 -7.98 -6.38
N VAL A 589 -5.76 -8.60 -5.78
CA VAL A 589 -4.46 -8.87 -6.40
C VAL A 589 -4.31 -10.39 -6.50
N LEU A 590 -4.56 -10.92 -7.69
CA LEU A 590 -4.39 -12.33 -8.04
C LEU A 590 -3.17 -12.42 -8.94
N TYR A 591 -2.00 -12.60 -8.33
CA TYR A 591 -0.73 -12.46 -9.02
C TYR A 591 0.14 -13.72 -8.84
N LYS A 592 0.75 -14.20 -9.93
CA LYS A 592 1.60 -15.39 -9.95
C LYS A 592 3.00 -14.95 -10.45
N GLY A 593 3.97 -14.62 -9.62
CA GLY A 593 5.36 -14.50 -10.14
C GLY A 593 6.37 -14.10 -9.11
N THR A 594 7.59 -13.86 -9.59
CA THR A 594 8.69 -13.20 -8.86
C THR A 594 8.42 -11.73 -8.54
N GLU A 595 7.26 -11.20 -8.92
CA GLU A 595 6.96 -9.78 -8.83
C GLU A 595 6.82 -9.27 -7.41
N ASN A 596 7.23 -8.02 -7.28
CA ASN A 596 7.00 -7.22 -6.10
C ASN A 596 5.68 -6.46 -6.24
N VAL A 597 4.88 -6.44 -5.19
CA VAL A 597 3.77 -5.48 -5.04
C VAL A 597 4.22 -4.40 -4.08
N TRP A 598 4.25 -3.15 -4.54
CA TRP A 598 4.71 -2.00 -3.76
C TRP A 598 3.65 -0.90 -3.74
N MET A 599 3.17 -0.56 -2.54
CA MET A 599 2.36 0.63 -2.31
C MET A 599 3.15 1.65 -1.48
N ALA A 600 3.40 2.83 -2.05
CA ALA A 600 4.17 3.91 -1.41
C ALA A 600 3.35 5.19 -1.33
N ALA A 601 3.10 5.66 -0.13
CA ALA A 601 2.38 6.91 0.13
C ALA A 601 3.27 7.85 0.94
N ASN A 602 3.48 9.09 0.49
CA ASN A 602 4.22 10.08 1.28
C ASN A 602 3.48 10.48 2.58
N HIS A 603 2.17 10.23 2.66
CA HIS A 603 1.36 10.44 3.85
C HIS A 603 0.67 9.14 4.27
N ASP A 604 -0.61 8.92 3.93
CA ASP A 604 -1.38 7.77 4.42
C ASP A 604 -1.66 6.71 3.35
N ILE A 605 -1.73 5.45 3.76
CA ILE A 605 -2.39 4.38 3.00
C ILE A 605 -3.67 4.00 3.72
N ASN A 606 -4.82 4.22 3.08
CA ASN A 606 -6.14 3.90 3.60
C ASN A 606 -6.80 2.81 2.75
N ILE A 607 -6.98 1.62 3.33
CA ILE A 607 -7.62 0.48 2.69
C ILE A 607 -8.99 0.29 3.35
N ASN A 608 -10.02 0.97 2.86
CA ASN A 608 -11.30 1.10 3.54
C ASN A 608 -12.28 -0.06 3.26
N HIS A 609 -11.97 -0.93 2.30
CA HIS A 609 -12.80 -2.07 1.93
C HIS A 609 -12.01 -3.39 1.86
N ASN A 610 -12.62 -4.44 1.30
CA ASN A 610 -11.99 -5.76 1.18
C ASN A 610 -10.69 -5.69 0.38
N TYR A 611 -9.59 -6.16 0.98
CA TYR A 611 -8.31 -6.36 0.29
C TYR A 611 -7.99 -7.84 0.26
N VAL A 612 -7.76 -8.37 -0.94
CA VAL A 612 -7.39 -9.78 -1.15
C VAL A 612 -6.13 -9.81 -2.01
N HIS A 613 -5.07 -10.40 -1.48
CA HIS A 613 -3.83 -10.63 -2.20
C HIS A 613 -3.45 -12.11 -2.11
N VAL A 614 -3.48 -12.80 -3.25
CA VAL A 614 -2.97 -14.17 -3.39
C VAL A 614 -1.69 -14.12 -4.21
N ALA A 615 -0.60 -14.57 -3.63
CA ALA A 615 0.74 -14.48 -4.18
C ALA A 615 1.33 -15.90 -4.35
N GLY A 616 2.02 -16.20 -5.46
CA GLY A 616 3.00 -17.31 -5.53
C GLY A 616 2.42 -18.69 -5.84
N ASP A 617 1.19 -18.76 -6.34
CA ASP A 617 0.50 -20.02 -6.64
C ASP A 617 1.22 -20.84 -7.74
N GLY A 618 2.09 -21.79 -7.35
CA GLY A 618 2.79 -22.73 -8.23
C GLY A 618 4.20 -22.34 -8.69
N GLN A 619 5.00 -21.65 -7.87
CA GLN A 619 6.23 -20.97 -8.33
C GLN A 619 7.42 -21.02 -7.38
N THR A 620 8.62 -20.74 -7.93
CA THR A 620 9.90 -20.68 -7.22
C THR A 620 10.50 -19.26 -7.27
N ASN A 621 10.72 -18.61 -6.13
CA ASN A 621 11.30 -17.28 -5.88
C ASN A 621 10.38 -16.06 -6.04
N GLN A 622 9.31 -15.95 -5.24
CA GLN A 622 8.43 -14.79 -5.30
C GLN A 622 8.98 -13.52 -4.58
N GLY A 623 8.73 -12.35 -5.19
CA GLY A 623 9.02 -11.02 -4.65
C GLY A 623 8.19 -10.64 -3.42
N PHE A 624 8.47 -9.49 -2.83
CA PHE A 624 7.80 -9.02 -1.61
C PHE A 624 6.46 -8.31 -1.89
N ALA A 625 5.57 -8.33 -0.91
CA ALA A 625 4.37 -7.50 -0.84
C ALA A 625 4.57 -6.43 0.24
N ARG A 626 4.64 -5.16 -0.17
CA ARG A 626 5.07 -4.07 0.72
C ARG A 626 4.17 -2.86 0.65
N PHE A 627 3.81 -2.37 1.84
CA PHE A 627 3.05 -1.14 2.07
C PHE A 627 3.89 -0.21 2.92
N VAL A 628 4.15 1.00 2.41
CA VAL A 628 4.94 2.01 3.12
C VAL A 628 4.21 3.34 3.10
N ALA A 629 3.90 3.86 4.27
CA ALA A 629 3.27 5.16 4.46
C ALA A 629 4.19 6.09 5.25
N GLY A 630 4.30 7.35 4.80
CA GLY A 630 5.04 8.38 5.52
C GLY A 630 4.39 8.82 6.83
N HIS A 631 3.11 8.48 7.04
CA HIS A 631 2.37 8.74 8.27
C HIS A 631 1.61 7.48 8.71
N ASP A 632 0.35 7.25 8.34
CA ASP A 632 -0.42 6.12 8.84
C ASP A 632 -0.74 5.06 7.77
N ILE A 633 -0.86 3.80 8.18
CA ILE A 633 -1.53 2.75 7.41
C ILE A 633 -2.81 2.38 8.14
N THR A 634 -3.96 2.53 7.48
CA THR A 634 -5.26 2.16 8.04
C THR A 634 -5.99 1.14 7.18
N THR A 635 -6.60 0.13 7.81
CA THR A 635 -7.46 -0.85 7.11
C THR A 635 -8.85 -0.91 7.72
N GLY A 636 -9.90 -0.96 6.90
CA GLY A 636 -11.29 -1.21 7.31
C GLY A 636 -12.00 -0.08 8.06
N LYS A 637 -11.46 1.15 8.06
CA LYS A 637 -12.04 2.28 8.80
C LYS A 637 -13.48 2.56 8.37
N GLY A 638 -14.42 2.52 9.32
CA GLY A 638 -15.86 2.70 9.05
C GLY A 638 -16.58 1.47 8.49
N ASN A 639 -15.86 0.36 8.28
CA ASN A 639 -16.38 -0.92 7.78
C ASN A 639 -15.80 -2.11 8.57
N GLU A 640 -15.66 -1.93 9.89
CA GLU A 640 -14.95 -2.79 10.83
C GLU A 640 -15.39 -4.27 10.76
N THR A 641 -16.68 -4.53 10.54
CA THR A 641 -17.28 -5.88 10.62
C THR A 641 -17.63 -6.49 9.27
N THR A 642 -17.64 -5.70 8.19
CA THR A 642 -18.09 -6.10 6.85
C THR A 642 -16.94 -6.31 5.88
N THR A 643 -15.72 -5.93 6.27
CA THR A 643 -14.54 -6.00 5.42
C THR A 643 -13.41 -6.82 6.03
N SER A 644 -12.40 -7.13 5.24
CA SER A 644 -11.20 -7.84 5.69
C SER A 644 -9.98 -7.47 4.86
N PHE A 645 -8.80 -7.59 5.48
CA PHE A 645 -7.51 -7.56 4.80
C PHE A 645 -6.94 -8.98 4.79
N ASN A 646 -6.79 -9.57 3.60
CA ASN A 646 -6.31 -10.93 3.43
C ASN A 646 -5.06 -10.96 2.54
N TYR A 647 -3.99 -11.53 3.07
CA TYR A 647 -2.80 -11.89 2.32
C TYR A 647 -2.58 -13.40 2.43
N LEU A 648 -2.45 -14.09 1.30
CA LEU A 648 -2.12 -15.51 1.23
C LEU A 648 -0.96 -15.71 0.27
N HIS A 649 0.16 -16.19 0.79
CA HIS A 649 1.32 -16.58 0.01
C HIS A 649 1.32 -18.09 -0.24
N LYS A 650 1.61 -18.51 -1.47
CA LYS A 650 1.60 -19.92 -1.90
C LYS A 650 2.90 -20.37 -2.54
N GLY A 651 3.85 -19.47 -2.78
CA GLY A 651 5.16 -19.75 -3.38
C GLY A 651 6.17 -20.23 -2.34
N ASP A 652 7.41 -20.46 -2.77
CA ASP A 652 8.50 -20.92 -1.89
C ASP A 652 9.32 -19.79 -1.22
N HIS A 653 9.18 -18.55 -1.67
CA HIS A 653 9.80 -17.34 -1.11
C HIS A 653 8.84 -16.16 -1.30
N GLY A 654 8.83 -15.18 -0.39
CA GLY A 654 8.06 -13.95 -0.53
C GLY A 654 7.73 -13.30 0.82
N ASN A 655 8.23 -12.08 1.03
CA ASN A 655 8.04 -11.34 2.29
C ASN A 655 6.76 -10.50 2.26
N PHE A 656 6.16 -10.26 3.43
CA PHE A 656 5.08 -9.31 3.62
C PHE A 656 5.50 -8.22 4.60
N ASP A 657 5.43 -6.95 4.17
CA ASP A 657 5.88 -5.81 4.94
C ASP A 657 4.84 -4.69 4.99
N MET A 658 4.54 -4.20 6.19
CA MET A 658 3.81 -2.94 6.43
C MET A 658 4.68 -2.02 7.26
N LYS A 659 4.90 -0.79 6.79
CA LYS A 659 5.76 0.20 7.45
C LYS A 659 5.11 1.58 7.47
N ALA A 660 4.88 2.14 8.66
CA ALA A 660 4.23 3.45 8.84
C ALA A 660 5.12 4.45 9.61
N GLY A 661 5.11 5.70 9.17
CA GLY A 661 5.82 6.82 9.81
C GLY A 661 5.21 7.31 11.12
N ASN A 662 4.01 6.85 11.46
CA ASN A 662 3.34 7.08 12.72
C ASN A 662 2.63 5.78 13.17
N ASP A 663 1.39 5.51 12.75
CA ASP A 663 0.61 4.37 13.26
C ASP A 663 0.23 3.34 12.17
N ILE A 664 0.15 2.06 12.55
CA ILE A 664 -0.55 1.02 11.77
C ILE A 664 -1.84 0.69 12.52
N ILE A 665 -3.00 0.92 11.90
CA ILE A 665 -4.31 0.76 12.54
C ILE A 665 -5.19 -0.18 11.73
N THR A 666 -5.57 -1.30 12.31
CA THR A 666 -6.42 -2.30 11.63
C THR A 666 -7.80 -2.36 12.29
N HIS A 667 -8.80 -1.79 11.61
CA HIS A 667 -10.20 -1.74 12.09
C HIS A 667 -10.98 -3.01 11.75
N ASN A 668 -10.59 -3.70 10.67
CA ASN A 668 -11.24 -4.90 10.19
C ASN A 668 -10.43 -6.16 10.49
N LYS A 669 -10.96 -7.33 10.10
CA LYS A 669 -10.28 -8.61 10.29
C LYS A 669 -9.06 -8.68 9.38
N VAL A 670 -7.90 -8.98 9.94
CA VAL A 670 -6.64 -9.17 9.21
C VAL A 670 -6.25 -10.64 9.22
N LYS A 671 -5.98 -11.20 8.04
CA LYS A 671 -5.46 -12.56 7.89
C LYS A 671 -4.23 -12.56 7.00
N ILE A 672 -3.13 -13.04 7.54
CA ILE A 672 -1.86 -13.24 6.83
C ILE A 672 -1.54 -14.73 6.86
N GLY A 673 -1.46 -15.36 5.69
CA GLY A 673 -1.34 -16.80 5.53
C GLY A 673 -0.18 -17.20 4.62
N TYR A 674 0.47 -18.32 4.91
CA TYR A 674 1.50 -18.93 4.06
C TYR A 674 1.20 -20.42 3.82
N ALA A 675 1.26 -20.88 2.58
CA ALA A 675 1.09 -22.28 2.22
C ALA A 675 2.42 -23.06 2.34
N ALA A 676 2.36 -24.38 2.13
CA ALA A 676 3.44 -25.31 2.48
C ALA A 676 4.69 -25.18 1.62
N ALA A 677 4.61 -24.53 0.46
CA ALA A 677 5.79 -24.27 -0.33
C ALA A 677 6.71 -23.22 0.32
N ALA A 678 6.17 -22.29 1.12
CA ALA A 678 6.84 -21.08 1.56
C ALA A 678 7.94 -21.36 2.59
N THR A 679 9.20 -21.21 2.21
CA THR A 679 10.37 -21.38 3.08
C THR A 679 11.10 -20.04 3.21
N ASP A 680 11.66 -19.72 4.39
CA ASP A 680 12.48 -18.52 4.61
C ASP A 680 11.75 -17.17 4.39
N VAL A 681 10.47 -17.08 4.76
CA VAL A 681 9.63 -15.88 4.58
C VAL A 681 9.47 -15.04 5.85
N ASN A 682 9.41 -13.73 5.69
CA ASN A 682 9.23 -12.77 6.77
C ASN A 682 7.91 -12.01 6.64
N THR A 683 7.19 -11.88 7.76
CA THR A 683 6.06 -10.98 7.94
C THR A 683 6.45 -9.90 8.93
N THR A 684 6.44 -8.63 8.53
CA THR A 684 6.78 -7.52 9.43
C THR A 684 5.74 -6.41 9.38
N LEU A 685 5.23 -6.04 10.56
CA LEU A 685 4.53 -4.78 10.78
C LEU A 685 5.45 -3.87 11.60
N TYR A 686 5.79 -2.71 11.07
CA TYR A 686 6.67 -1.73 11.70
C TYR A 686 5.98 -0.37 11.78
N ALA A 687 5.78 0.14 12.99
CA ALA A 687 5.23 1.47 13.22
C ALA A 687 6.20 2.34 14.02
N CYS A 688 6.37 3.59 13.58
CA CYS A 688 7.18 4.58 14.30
C CYS A 688 6.57 5.08 15.59
N ARG A 689 5.29 4.79 15.80
CA ARG A 689 4.58 5.07 17.04
C ARG A 689 3.84 3.80 17.47
N ASN A 690 2.62 3.55 16.99
CA ASN A 690 1.82 2.41 17.49
C ASN A 690 1.41 1.42 16.40
N ILE A 691 1.29 0.16 16.80
CA ILE A 691 0.49 -0.84 16.09
C ILE A 691 -0.81 -1.01 16.89
N ASP A 692 -1.96 -0.68 16.29
CA ASP A 692 -3.29 -0.76 16.92
C ASP A 692 -4.18 -1.74 16.13
N ILE A 693 -4.31 -2.95 16.66
CA ILE A 693 -5.16 -4.01 16.11
C ILE A 693 -6.52 -3.94 16.79
N ARG A 694 -7.51 -3.28 16.18
CA ARG A 694 -8.81 -3.06 16.83
C ARG A 694 -9.74 -4.26 16.77
N ASN A 695 -9.62 -5.07 15.72
CA ASN A 695 -10.43 -6.27 15.49
C ASN A 695 -9.55 -7.54 15.52
N ALA A 696 -9.94 -8.63 14.84
CA ALA A 696 -9.21 -9.87 14.86
C ALA A 696 -7.98 -9.84 13.95
N PHE A 697 -6.88 -10.40 14.42
CA PHE A 697 -5.66 -10.64 13.65
C PHE A 697 -5.35 -12.13 13.63
N THR A 698 -5.04 -12.69 12.47
CA THR A 698 -4.68 -14.09 12.33
C THR A 698 -3.47 -14.25 11.45
N TYR A 699 -2.42 -14.82 12.02
CA TYR A 699 -1.29 -15.38 11.29
C TYR A 699 -1.46 -16.90 11.20
N ALA A 700 -1.25 -17.47 10.01
CA ALA A 700 -1.26 -18.91 9.81
C ALA A 700 -0.21 -19.34 8.79
N ASP A 701 0.44 -20.47 9.01
CA ASP A 701 1.42 -21.00 8.07
C ASP A 701 1.42 -22.54 8.00
N SER A 702 2.11 -23.11 6.99
CA SER A 702 2.22 -24.57 6.86
C SER A 702 3.59 -25.11 6.42
N SER A 703 4.72 -24.51 6.85
CA SER A 703 6.09 -24.92 6.49
C SER A 703 7.18 -24.27 7.37
N ASP A 704 8.43 -24.74 7.32
CA ASP A 704 9.50 -24.27 8.21
C ASP A 704 10.16 -22.94 7.81
N ASN A 705 10.95 -22.39 8.76
CA ASN A 705 11.81 -21.21 8.68
C ASN A 705 11.11 -19.88 8.38
N LYS A 706 10.12 -19.52 9.19
CA LYS A 706 9.40 -18.24 9.03
C LYS A 706 9.70 -17.27 10.17
N GLN A 707 9.47 -15.98 9.92
CA GLN A 707 9.51 -14.97 10.97
C GLN A 707 8.27 -14.08 10.92
N VAL A 708 7.65 -13.85 12.07
CA VAL A 708 6.61 -12.83 12.26
C VAL A 708 7.06 -11.82 13.28
N ARG A 709 7.05 -10.55 12.89
CA ARG A 709 7.48 -9.45 13.74
C ARG A 709 6.45 -8.33 13.78
N LEU A 710 5.99 -8.00 14.98
CA LEU A 710 5.27 -6.76 15.27
C LEU A 710 6.22 -5.84 16.02
N PHE A 711 6.57 -4.70 15.43
CA PHE A 711 7.50 -3.75 16.02
C PHE A 711 6.91 -2.35 16.07
N ALA A 712 6.82 -1.76 17.27
CA ALA A 712 6.35 -0.40 17.47
C ALA A 712 7.34 0.37 18.36
N ASN A 713 7.73 1.59 17.98
CA ASN A 713 8.59 2.41 18.85
C ASN A 713 7.86 2.87 20.13
N GLN A 714 6.52 2.86 20.17
CA GLN A 714 5.71 3.21 21.33
C GLN A 714 4.90 2.00 21.79
N ASP A 715 3.69 1.77 21.29
CA ASP A 715 2.81 0.73 21.82
C ASP A 715 2.37 -0.31 20.76
N ILE A 716 2.19 -1.56 21.20
CA ILE A 716 1.40 -2.57 20.49
C ILE A 716 0.10 -2.76 21.26
N LEU A 717 -1.00 -2.39 20.64
CA LEU A 717 -2.34 -2.42 21.22
C LEU A 717 -3.19 -3.40 20.43
N THR A 718 -3.97 -4.22 21.14
CA THR A 718 -4.97 -5.08 20.53
C THR A 718 -6.29 -4.93 21.27
N ASN A 719 -7.39 -4.75 20.53
CA ASN A 719 -8.76 -4.69 21.04
C ASN A 719 -8.91 -3.70 22.21
N SER A 720 -8.38 -2.48 22.05
CA SER A 720 -8.45 -1.42 23.07
C SER A 720 -9.87 -1.04 23.51
N THR A 721 -10.88 -1.45 22.74
CA THR A 721 -12.31 -1.36 23.08
C THR A 721 -12.97 -2.74 23.05
N CYS A 722 -13.87 -2.99 23.99
CA CYS A 722 -14.59 -4.26 24.07
C CYS A 722 -15.51 -4.48 22.86
N LEU A 723 -15.21 -5.48 22.04
CA LEU A 723 -16.04 -5.85 20.90
C LEU A 723 -17.06 -6.93 21.30
N ASN A 724 -18.34 -6.71 20.95
CA ASN A 724 -19.45 -7.61 21.31
C ASN A 724 -19.50 -8.94 20.51
N TYR A 725 -18.50 -9.21 19.67
CA TYR A 725 -18.39 -10.42 18.85
C TYR A 725 -17.09 -11.21 19.08
N GLY A 726 -16.18 -10.72 19.94
CA GLY A 726 -14.84 -11.30 20.13
C GLY A 726 -13.92 -11.07 18.92
N ALA A 727 -12.70 -10.66 19.19
CA ALA A 727 -11.73 -10.25 18.17
C ALA A 727 -10.32 -10.75 18.52
N PRO A 728 -10.13 -12.08 18.63
CA PRO A 728 -8.89 -12.66 19.12
C PRO A 728 -7.71 -12.40 18.17
N VAL A 729 -6.51 -12.40 18.75
CA VAL A 729 -5.25 -12.45 18.03
C VAL A 729 -4.76 -13.90 18.02
N ASN A 730 -4.65 -14.50 16.84
CA ASN A 730 -4.28 -15.91 16.71
C ASN A 730 -3.03 -16.10 15.84
N PHE A 731 -2.13 -16.94 16.32
CA PHE A 731 -0.96 -17.42 15.59
C PHE A 731 -1.07 -18.95 15.52
N TRP A 732 -1.18 -19.47 14.30
CA TRP A 732 -1.31 -20.91 14.04
C TRP A 732 -0.14 -21.38 13.20
N SER A 733 0.73 -22.22 13.78
CA SER A 733 1.80 -22.86 13.02
C SER A 733 2.07 -24.27 13.54
N GLY A 734 2.46 -25.17 12.66
CA GLY A 734 2.96 -26.50 13.02
C GLY A 734 4.46 -26.64 12.80
N PHE A 735 5.17 -25.53 12.60
CA PHE A 735 6.46 -25.49 11.93
C PHE A 735 7.42 -24.48 12.58
N ASN A 736 8.67 -24.44 12.11
CA ASN A 736 9.65 -23.47 12.58
C ASN A 736 9.25 -22.02 12.23
N VAL A 737 8.63 -21.32 13.18
CA VAL A 737 8.34 -19.88 13.10
C VAL A 737 8.91 -19.13 14.30
N LYS A 738 9.65 -18.05 14.03
CA LYS A 738 10.08 -17.08 15.05
C LYS A 738 9.02 -15.99 15.21
N THR A 739 8.51 -15.80 16.42
CA THR A 739 7.48 -14.79 16.70
C THR A 739 8.02 -13.73 17.66
N GLU A 740 8.02 -12.48 17.23
CA GLU A 740 8.51 -11.34 18.01
C GLU A 740 7.49 -10.21 18.05
N TRP A 741 7.05 -9.83 19.24
CA TRP A 741 6.35 -8.57 19.51
C TRP A 741 7.26 -7.67 20.32
N ASN A 742 7.54 -6.48 19.81
CA ASN A 742 8.53 -5.59 20.39
C ASN A 742 8.00 -4.16 20.39
N ALA A 743 7.67 -3.67 21.58
CA ALA A 743 7.18 -2.31 21.81
C ALA A 743 8.19 -1.50 22.61
N GLY A 744 8.43 -0.25 22.24
CA GLY A 744 9.29 0.65 23.00
C GLY A 744 8.70 1.14 24.33
N ARG A 745 7.38 0.96 24.53
CA ARG A 745 6.64 1.26 25.76
C ARG A 745 5.73 0.10 26.16
N ASN A 746 4.50 -0.01 25.65
CA ASN A 746 3.53 -0.99 26.14
C ASN A 746 3.12 -2.06 25.11
N ILE A 747 2.78 -3.24 25.61
CA ILE A 747 2.00 -4.25 24.90
C ILE A 747 0.71 -4.48 25.70
N ILE A 748 -0.43 -4.08 25.17
CA ILE A 748 -1.72 -4.17 25.87
C ILE A 748 -2.72 -4.91 24.98
N THR A 749 -3.33 -5.96 25.52
CA THR A 749 -4.34 -6.76 24.81
C THR A 749 -5.67 -6.72 25.53
N GLY A 750 -6.75 -6.47 24.78
CA GLY A 750 -8.12 -6.41 25.29
C GLY A 750 -8.92 -7.69 25.10
N ASP A 751 -8.49 -8.59 24.21
CA ASP A 751 -9.11 -9.90 23.98
C ASP A 751 -8.04 -11.00 24.00
N THR A 752 -8.48 -12.22 23.72
CA THR A 752 -7.72 -13.46 23.77
C THR A 752 -6.54 -13.43 22.80
N VAL A 753 -5.37 -13.85 23.28
CA VAL A 753 -4.19 -14.08 22.45
C VAL A 753 -3.85 -15.56 22.46
N ASN A 754 -3.84 -16.16 21.29
CA ASN A 754 -3.55 -17.58 21.14
C ASN A 754 -2.33 -17.79 20.26
N PHE A 755 -1.34 -18.48 20.80
CA PHE A 755 -0.18 -19.00 20.09
C PHE A 755 -0.31 -20.52 20.06
N HIS A 756 -0.87 -21.03 18.98
CA HIS A 756 -1.05 -22.46 18.78
C HIS A 756 0.05 -22.97 17.87
N TYR A 757 1.16 -23.34 18.49
CA TYR A 757 2.22 -24.09 17.84
C TYR A 757 1.99 -25.57 18.15
N GLY A 758 1.41 -26.33 17.23
CA GLY A 758 0.91 -27.70 17.46
C GLY A 758 2.01 -28.74 17.77
N GLU A 759 1.76 -30.02 17.51
CA GLU A 759 2.84 -31.05 17.49
C GLU A 759 3.76 -30.77 16.29
N THR A 760 4.87 -30.05 16.52
CA THR A 760 5.75 -29.51 15.48
C THR A 760 7.00 -30.36 15.25
N ASN A 761 7.14 -31.49 15.94
CA ASN A 761 8.38 -32.28 15.98
C ASN A 761 9.59 -31.46 16.47
N ASN A 762 9.38 -30.59 17.46
CA ASN A 762 10.41 -29.73 18.06
C ASN A 762 11.02 -28.64 17.14
N THR A 763 10.27 -28.09 16.17
CA THR A 763 10.86 -27.17 15.18
C THR A 763 10.58 -25.69 15.42
N VAL A 764 9.61 -25.33 16.25
CA VAL A 764 9.21 -23.92 16.49
C VAL A 764 10.37 -23.07 17.03
N GLU A 765 10.57 -21.86 16.50
CA GLU A 765 11.60 -20.91 16.93
C GLU A 765 11.13 -20.04 18.12
N ASP A 766 12.02 -19.22 18.68
CA ASP A 766 11.74 -18.34 19.84
C ASP A 766 10.41 -17.55 19.73
N LEU A 767 9.61 -17.58 20.81
CA LEU A 767 8.49 -16.67 21.06
C LEU A 767 8.94 -15.56 22.02
N SER A 768 8.93 -14.30 21.57
CA SER A 768 9.34 -13.16 22.38
C SER A 768 8.30 -12.05 22.38
N ILE A 769 7.79 -11.69 23.56
CA ILE A 769 6.87 -10.58 23.81
C ILE A 769 7.59 -9.58 24.73
N VAL A 770 8.03 -8.46 24.17
CA VAL A 770 8.93 -7.52 24.83
C VAL A 770 8.34 -6.12 24.82
N ALA A 771 8.12 -5.58 26.02
CA ALA A 771 7.83 -4.17 26.24
C ALA A 771 9.07 -3.56 26.89
N GLN A 772 9.79 -2.68 26.18
CA GLN A 772 11.08 -2.17 26.62
C GLN A 772 10.90 -1.13 27.74
N GLY A 773 10.70 -1.61 28.96
CA GLY A 773 10.55 -0.78 30.15
C GLY A 773 9.19 -0.13 30.36
N GLY A 774 8.19 -0.39 29.52
CA GLY A 774 6.79 -0.15 29.86
C GLY A 774 6.08 -1.44 30.26
N ASN A 775 4.78 -1.55 30.01
CA ASN A 775 3.94 -2.61 30.57
C ASN A 775 3.53 -3.66 29.53
N ILE A 776 3.51 -4.93 29.94
CA ILE A 776 2.82 -6.00 29.23
C ILE A 776 1.54 -6.31 30.02
N GLU A 777 0.38 -6.02 29.45
CA GLU A 777 -0.92 -6.28 30.06
C GLU A 777 -1.77 -7.15 29.15
N MET A 778 -1.96 -8.41 29.57
CA MET A 778 -2.86 -9.36 28.94
C MET A 778 -4.16 -9.40 29.73
N LYS A 779 -5.22 -8.75 29.21
CA LYS A 779 -6.49 -8.63 29.95
C LYS A 779 -7.34 -9.89 29.92
N ARG A 780 -7.22 -10.70 28.86
CA ARG A 780 -7.97 -11.95 28.68
C ARG A 780 -7.03 -13.15 28.55
N TRP A 781 -7.60 -14.33 28.29
CA TRP A 781 -6.85 -15.58 28.18
C TRP A 781 -5.68 -15.46 27.20
N THR A 782 -4.50 -15.86 27.66
CA THR A 782 -3.30 -16.04 26.85
C THR A 782 -2.96 -17.51 26.82
N ASN A 783 -3.14 -18.15 25.66
CA ASN A 783 -2.88 -19.57 25.47
C ASN A 783 -1.66 -19.77 24.60
N ILE A 784 -0.72 -20.59 25.06
CA ILE A 784 0.50 -20.95 24.33
C ILE A 784 0.60 -22.47 24.34
N ASP A 785 0.44 -23.08 23.18
CA ASP A 785 0.83 -24.47 22.93
C ASP A 785 2.18 -24.42 22.20
N TYR A 786 3.21 -25.07 22.73
CA TYR A 786 4.60 -24.89 22.29
C TYR A 786 5.39 -26.20 22.31
N ASP A 787 5.68 -26.71 21.12
CA ASP A 787 6.42 -27.96 20.94
C ASP A 787 7.85 -27.69 20.43
N SER A 788 8.76 -27.21 21.28
CA SER A 788 10.16 -26.94 20.89
C SER A 788 11.09 -26.72 22.09
N ASP A 789 12.41 -26.92 21.93
CA ASP A 789 13.45 -26.59 22.92
C ASP A 789 13.78 -25.08 22.98
N LYS A 790 13.16 -24.29 22.10
CA LYS A 790 13.33 -22.84 22.02
C LYS A 790 12.57 -22.11 23.11
N SER A 791 12.92 -20.85 23.31
CA SER A 791 12.48 -20.12 24.49
C SER A 791 11.15 -19.39 24.29
N ILE A 792 10.39 -19.31 25.38
CA ILE A 792 9.25 -18.41 25.52
C ILE A 792 9.70 -17.27 26.45
N LEU A 793 9.68 -16.04 25.96
CA LEU A 793 10.09 -14.85 26.71
C LEU A 793 8.96 -13.83 26.77
N PHE A 794 8.54 -13.49 27.99
CA PHE A 794 7.84 -12.25 28.30
C PHE A 794 8.79 -11.35 29.09
N SER A 795 9.05 -10.15 28.59
CA SER A 795 9.96 -9.20 29.25
C SER A 795 9.40 -7.79 29.23
N ALA A 796 9.10 -7.28 30.43
CA ALA A 796 8.79 -5.88 30.71
C ALA A 796 10.01 -5.19 31.35
N GLU A 797 11.21 -5.52 30.88
CA GLU A 797 12.48 -5.04 31.44
C GLU A 797 13.02 -3.84 30.67
N ARG A 798 13.58 -2.85 31.36
CA ARG A 798 14.37 -1.78 30.72
C ARG A 798 15.70 -2.32 30.21
N ASN A 799 16.38 -1.54 29.35
CA ASN A 799 17.73 -1.86 28.85
C ASN A 799 18.79 -1.74 29.97
N LYS A 800 18.75 -2.67 30.94
CA LYS A 800 19.64 -2.80 32.10
C LYS A 800 20.51 -4.06 31.95
N SER A 801 21.56 -4.21 32.77
CA SER A 801 22.50 -5.34 32.66
C SER A 801 21.87 -6.71 32.94
N TYR A 802 20.81 -6.75 33.76
CA TYR A 802 20.06 -7.97 34.07
C TYR A 802 18.99 -8.33 33.02
N SER A 803 18.70 -7.42 32.07
CA SER A 803 17.60 -7.60 31.11
C SER A 803 17.83 -8.77 30.16
N LYS A 804 16.86 -9.69 30.16
CA LYS A 804 16.85 -10.86 29.26
C LYS A 804 16.51 -10.43 27.83
N ALA A 805 15.62 -9.45 27.66
CA ALA A 805 15.37 -8.83 26.36
C ALA A 805 16.64 -8.21 25.76
N LYS A 806 17.44 -7.51 26.58
CA LYS A 806 18.74 -6.96 26.16
C LYS A 806 19.73 -8.04 25.76
N ALA A 807 19.87 -9.09 26.58
CA ALA A 807 20.78 -10.20 26.30
C ALA A 807 20.47 -10.88 24.96
N LYS A 808 19.20 -10.85 24.53
CA LYS A 808 18.73 -11.35 23.23
C LYS A 808 18.77 -10.35 22.08
N GLY A 809 19.24 -9.12 22.30
CA GLY A 809 19.26 -8.07 21.28
C GLY A 809 17.87 -7.56 20.90
N LEU A 810 16.87 -7.70 21.78
CA LEU A 810 15.49 -7.27 21.56
C LEU A 810 15.20 -5.88 22.15
N SER A 811 16.16 -5.26 22.85
CA SER A 811 16.04 -3.90 23.39
C SER A 811 16.72 -2.87 22.50
N ASN A 812 16.13 -1.68 22.37
CA ASN A 812 16.71 -0.53 21.68
C ASN A 812 17.77 0.18 22.55
N ASN A 813 18.84 0.66 21.92
CA ASN A 813 19.90 1.45 22.57
C ASN A 813 19.47 2.89 22.91
N THR A 814 18.40 3.40 22.30
CA THR A 814 17.89 4.77 22.55
C THR A 814 17.12 4.92 23.86
N GLY A 815 16.88 3.82 24.60
CA GLY A 815 16.25 3.82 25.92
C GLY A 815 14.74 3.55 25.89
N ALA A 816 14.17 3.21 27.05
CA ALA A 816 12.75 2.94 27.25
C ALA A 816 11.91 4.23 27.14
N VAL A 817 10.70 4.12 26.58
CA VAL A 817 9.72 5.22 26.58
C VAL A 817 8.81 5.05 27.81
N SER A 818 8.90 5.95 28.81
CA SER A 818 8.12 5.84 30.05
C SER A 818 6.63 6.19 29.86
N ASN A 819 5.77 5.58 30.67
CA ASN A 819 4.35 5.92 30.87
C ASN A 819 4.12 7.19 31.73
N GLY A 820 5.18 7.90 32.13
CA GLY A 820 5.09 9.15 32.87
C GLY A 820 5.28 8.98 34.37
N GLY A 821 6.53 8.87 34.80
CA GLY A 821 6.99 8.98 36.20
C GLY A 821 8.51 9.06 36.28
N THR A 822 9.11 8.85 37.47
CA THR A 822 10.57 8.80 37.65
C THR A 822 10.99 7.35 37.86
N PRO A 823 11.43 6.64 36.80
CA PRO A 823 11.83 5.25 36.92
C PRO A 823 13.05 5.15 37.84
N ASP A 824 13.07 4.15 38.73
CA ASP A 824 14.10 3.80 39.74
C ASP A 824 13.67 4.02 41.21
N ASP A 825 12.41 4.41 41.48
CA ASP A 825 11.80 4.28 42.81
C ASP A 825 11.44 2.80 43.12
N PRO A 826 11.63 2.30 44.36
CA PRO A 826 11.23 0.94 44.72
C PRO A 826 9.72 0.74 44.52
N ARG A 827 9.31 -0.41 43.97
CA ARG A 827 7.89 -0.76 43.72
C ARG A 827 7.13 0.31 42.91
N PHE A 828 7.77 0.79 41.86
CA PHE A 828 7.17 1.70 40.90
C PHE A 828 5.90 1.09 40.28
N LEU A 829 4.89 1.90 39.96
CA LEU A 829 3.56 1.41 39.55
C LEU A 829 3.13 1.83 38.13
N THR A 830 3.93 2.64 37.43
CA THR A 830 3.55 3.13 36.10
C THR A 830 4.20 2.37 34.95
N ASP A 831 5.33 1.70 35.18
CA ASP A 831 6.19 1.13 34.14
C ASP A 831 6.84 -0.17 34.59
N GLY A 832 7.19 -1.04 33.65
CA GLY A 832 7.97 -2.26 33.91
C GLY A 832 7.14 -3.36 34.59
N HIS A 833 5.87 -3.50 34.19
CA HIS A 833 4.95 -4.48 34.75
C HIS A 833 4.58 -5.58 33.76
N LEU A 834 4.33 -6.78 34.27
CA LEU A 834 3.81 -7.92 33.52
C LEU A 834 2.54 -8.44 34.19
N TYR A 835 1.39 -8.15 33.60
CA TYR A 835 0.08 -8.49 34.14
C TYR A 835 -0.69 -9.46 33.24
N PHE A 836 -1.15 -10.56 33.84
CA PHE A 836 -2.06 -11.52 33.24
C PHE A 836 -3.36 -11.53 34.05
N ASN A 837 -4.35 -10.73 33.64
CA ASN A 837 -5.53 -10.45 34.47
C ASN A 837 -6.65 -11.50 34.36
N ASP A 838 -6.50 -12.53 33.52
CA ASP A 838 -7.47 -13.62 33.37
C ASP A 838 -6.81 -14.99 33.53
N SER A 839 -6.24 -15.56 32.46
CA SER A 839 -5.41 -16.76 32.60
C SER A 839 -4.24 -16.78 31.63
N LEU A 840 -3.09 -17.24 32.12
CA LEU A 840 -1.96 -17.65 31.29
C LEU A 840 -1.87 -19.18 31.28
N LYS A 841 -1.96 -19.78 30.11
CA LYS A 841 -1.75 -21.22 29.94
C LYS A 841 -0.60 -21.46 28.97
N ILE A 842 0.44 -22.16 29.44
CA ILE A 842 1.58 -22.58 28.64
C ILE A 842 1.64 -24.11 28.69
N THR A 843 1.45 -24.75 27.54
CA THR A 843 1.63 -26.19 27.37
C THR A 843 2.91 -26.43 26.58
N ARG A 844 3.87 -27.15 27.17
CA ARG A 844 5.07 -27.65 26.47
C ARG A 844 4.97 -29.14 26.20
N THR A 845 5.49 -29.56 25.05
CA THR A 845 5.61 -30.97 24.65
C THR A 845 7.00 -31.33 24.13
N ASN A 846 8.00 -30.49 24.38
CA ASN A 846 9.32 -30.61 23.78
C ASN A 846 10.22 -31.71 24.36
N GLU A 847 11.22 -32.12 23.59
CA GLU A 847 12.40 -32.85 24.09
C GLU A 847 13.57 -31.87 24.35
N GLY A 848 14.49 -32.17 25.27
CA GLY A 848 15.70 -31.35 25.51
C GLY A 848 15.52 -30.13 26.43
N THR A 849 16.53 -29.25 26.47
CA THR A 849 16.62 -28.11 27.39
C THR A 849 15.93 -26.86 26.84
N ALA A 850 14.85 -26.41 27.48
CA ALA A 850 14.15 -25.18 27.10
C ALA A 850 13.98 -24.19 28.25
N VAL A 851 13.72 -22.92 27.92
CA VAL A 851 13.50 -21.84 28.91
C VAL A 851 12.17 -21.14 28.68
N THR A 852 11.34 -21.09 29.72
CA THR A 852 10.15 -20.23 29.80
C THR A 852 10.41 -19.14 30.82
N GLY A 853 10.46 -17.88 30.37
CA GLY A 853 10.88 -16.76 31.19
C GLY A 853 9.85 -15.64 31.23
N LEU A 854 9.43 -15.26 32.44
CA LEU A 854 8.55 -14.12 32.73
C LEU A 854 9.35 -13.12 33.57
N TYR A 855 9.79 -12.02 32.96
CA TYR A 855 10.64 -11.04 33.61
C TYR A 855 10.02 -9.65 33.59
N ALA A 856 10.09 -8.96 34.72
CA ALA A 856 9.64 -7.58 34.84
C ALA A 856 10.61 -6.78 35.70
N ASP A 857 10.71 -5.48 35.43
CA ASP A 857 11.50 -4.61 36.30
C ASP A 857 10.88 -4.49 37.70
N TYR A 858 9.55 -4.41 37.83
CA TYR A 858 8.90 -4.13 39.13
C TYR A 858 7.84 -5.13 39.57
N HIS A 859 6.77 -5.33 38.81
CA HIS A 859 5.64 -6.12 39.31
C HIS A 859 5.17 -7.13 38.28
N ILE A 860 5.04 -8.37 38.72
CA ILE A 860 4.36 -9.42 37.98
C ILE A 860 3.06 -9.72 38.73
N ARG A 861 1.92 -9.65 38.06
CA ARG A 861 0.60 -9.98 38.63
C ARG A 861 -0.12 -10.96 37.74
N THR A 862 -0.71 -11.99 38.33
CA THR A 862 -1.49 -12.98 37.59
C THR A 862 -2.83 -13.26 38.27
N ALA A 863 -3.79 -13.76 37.50
CA ALA A 863 -5.00 -14.41 37.97
C ALA A 863 -4.81 -15.94 38.00
N MET A 864 -5.11 -16.66 36.91
CA MET A 864 -4.81 -18.09 36.81
C MET A 864 -3.55 -18.33 35.97
N VAL A 865 -2.69 -19.24 36.40
CA VAL A 865 -1.49 -19.64 35.63
C VAL A 865 -1.40 -21.15 35.60
N ASP A 866 -1.34 -21.71 34.40
CA ASP A 866 -1.07 -23.13 34.17
C ASP A 866 0.18 -23.27 33.30
N ILE A 867 1.28 -23.77 33.87
CA ILE A 867 2.49 -24.13 33.12
C ILE A 867 2.60 -25.66 33.18
N LEU A 868 2.37 -26.28 32.03
CA LEU A 868 2.21 -27.73 31.90
C LEU A 868 3.26 -28.26 30.92
N ASP A 869 4.24 -29.02 31.41
CA ASP A 869 5.06 -29.87 30.57
C ASP A 869 4.44 -31.27 30.49
N LYS A 870 4.08 -31.67 29.26
CA LYS A 870 3.37 -32.92 28.99
C LYS A 870 4.25 -33.98 28.33
N ASN A 871 5.52 -33.69 28.01
CA ASN A 871 6.39 -34.70 27.43
C ASN A 871 7.02 -35.58 28.51
N ALA A 872 6.75 -36.89 28.45
CA ALA A 872 7.33 -37.86 29.37
C ALA A 872 8.77 -38.28 28.99
N ALA A 873 9.24 -37.90 27.80
CA ALA A 873 10.54 -38.24 27.26
C ALA A 873 11.52 -37.07 27.32
N ASN A 874 12.51 -37.16 28.21
CA ASN A 874 13.77 -36.41 28.18
C ASN A 874 13.68 -34.87 28.06
N SER A 875 12.67 -34.22 28.66
CA SER A 875 12.65 -32.75 28.79
C SER A 875 13.53 -32.27 29.97
N GLU A 876 14.21 -31.14 29.75
CA GLU A 876 15.05 -30.41 30.73
C GLU A 876 14.55 -28.96 30.86
N ASN A 877 13.25 -28.78 31.05
CA ASN A 877 12.61 -27.47 31.01
C ASN A 877 12.95 -26.63 32.25
N ARG A 878 13.23 -25.35 32.00
CA ARG A 878 13.49 -24.34 33.03
C ARG A 878 12.44 -23.25 32.94
N THR A 879 11.72 -23.02 34.04
CA THR A 879 10.75 -21.93 34.17
C THR A 879 11.27 -20.91 35.16
N GLU A 880 11.39 -19.66 34.73
CA GLU A 880 11.86 -18.53 35.54
C GLU A 880 10.79 -17.44 35.56
N VAL A 881 10.30 -17.06 36.74
CA VAL A 881 9.41 -15.92 36.96
C VAL A 881 10.11 -14.99 37.93
N GLU A 882 10.56 -13.84 37.44
CA GLU A 882 11.41 -12.94 38.22
C GLU A 882 10.99 -11.49 38.09
N SER A 883 10.69 -10.88 39.23
CA SER A 883 10.66 -9.43 39.37
C SER A 883 11.99 -8.92 39.93
N HIS A 884 12.61 -7.95 39.26
CA HIS A 884 13.93 -7.44 39.63
C HIS A 884 13.91 -6.48 40.83
N LEU A 885 12.99 -5.51 40.83
CA LEU A 885 12.95 -4.37 41.78
C LEU A 885 11.60 -4.23 42.49
N GLY A 886 10.73 -5.23 42.39
CA GLY A 886 9.49 -5.24 43.14
C GLY A 886 8.97 -6.64 43.39
N ASP A 887 7.64 -6.75 43.43
CA ASP A 887 6.93 -7.88 44.01
C ASP A 887 6.31 -8.82 42.96
N LEU A 888 6.11 -10.08 43.35
CA LEU A 888 5.40 -11.11 42.57
C LEU A 888 4.03 -11.39 43.21
N TRP A 889 2.96 -11.27 42.42
CA TRP A 889 1.58 -11.38 42.87
C TRP A 889 0.82 -12.47 42.08
N LEU A 890 0.89 -13.72 42.54
CA LEU A 890 0.31 -14.87 41.87
C LEU A 890 -1.12 -15.17 42.33
N GLY A 891 -2.08 -15.00 41.43
CA GLY A 891 -3.51 -15.15 41.71
C GLY A 891 -4.17 -13.95 42.39
N TYR A 892 -3.56 -12.78 42.31
CA TYR A 892 -4.04 -11.54 42.92
C TYR A 892 -4.82 -10.62 41.96
N SER A 893 -5.25 -11.15 40.80
CA SER A 893 -6.21 -10.49 39.91
C SER A 893 -7.56 -11.20 40.00
N SER A 894 -8.54 -10.54 40.61
CA SER A 894 -9.86 -11.12 40.95
C SER A 894 -11.02 -10.44 40.22
N LEU A 895 -10.77 -9.33 39.53
CA LEU A 895 -11.79 -8.59 38.79
C LEU A 895 -11.98 -9.19 37.40
N PRO A 896 -13.21 -9.62 37.05
CA PRO A 896 -13.56 -9.93 35.68
C PRO A 896 -13.26 -8.75 34.77
N ASP A 897 -12.72 -9.03 33.59
CA ASP A 897 -12.57 -8.01 32.57
C ASP A 897 -13.95 -7.51 32.12
N MET A 898 -14.06 -6.20 31.91
CA MET A 898 -15.34 -5.56 31.58
C MET A 898 -15.89 -5.98 30.21
N CYS A 899 -15.07 -6.55 29.33
CA CYS A 899 -15.53 -7.02 28.03
C CYS A 899 -16.33 -8.32 28.22
N GLN A 900 -17.64 -8.32 28.02
CA GLN A 900 -18.47 -9.51 28.29
C GLN A 900 -18.37 -10.63 27.23
N ARG A 901 -17.62 -10.45 26.13
CA ARG A 901 -17.57 -11.38 24.99
C ARG A 901 -16.15 -11.55 24.42
N PRO A 902 -15.65 -12.79 24.24
CA PRO A 902 -16.29 -14.04 24.65
C PRO A 902 -16.50 -14.09 26.17
N ALA A 903 -17.62 -14.69 26.59
CA ALA A 903 -18.02 -14.69 28.00
C ALA A 903 -16.92 -15.34 28.84
N GLN A 904 -16.53 -14.67 29.93
CA GLN A 904 -15.59 -15.26 30.86
C GLN A 904 -16.25 -16.45 31.56
N THR A 905 -15.92 -17.67 31.11
CA THR A 905 -16.57 -18.91 31.58
C THR A 905 -16.00 -19.43 32.89
N THR A 906 -14.76 -19.07 33.21
CA THR A 906 -14.10 -19.40 34.48
C THR A 906 -14.27 -18.24 35.46
N PRO A 907 -14.92 -18.43 36.63
CA PRO A 907 -15.08 -17.36 37.61
C PRO A 907 -13.74 -16.99 38.27
N LEU A 908 -13.27 -15.75 38.06
CA LEU A 908 -12.12 -15.20 38.79
C LEU A 908 -12.50 -14.88 40.24
N SER A 909 -11.66 -15.32 41.17
CA SER A 909 -11.71 -14.97 42.59
C SER A 909 -10.42 -15.45 43.25
N TYR A 910 -10.01 -14.88 44.38
CA TYR A 910 -8.83 -15.38 45.10
C TYR A 910 -8.94 -16.88 45.44
N ASP A 911 -10.15 -17.37 45.75
CA ASP A 911 -10.40 -18.79 46.01
C ASP A 911 -10.36 -19.67 44.75
N ASN A 912 -10.53 -19.14 43.54
CA ASN A 912 -10.40 -19.93 42.29
C ASN A 912 -9.04 -19.76 41.61
N ASN A 913 -8.39 -18.62 41.84
CA ASN A 913 -7.10 -18.30 41.26
C ASN A 913 -6.02 -19.24 41.80
N ARG A 914 -5.21 -19.77 40.89
CA ARG A 914 -4.22 -20.80 41.21
C ARG A 914 -3.02 -20.68 40.27
N PHE A 915 -1.84 -20.86 40.84
CA PHE A 915 -0.63 -21.13 40.09
C PHE A 915 -0.39 -22.64 40.04
N THR A 916 -0.42 -23.20 38.84
CA THR A 916 -0.21 -24.62 38.58
C THR A 916 1.09 -24.82 37.82
N TYR A 917 1.95 -25.70 38.33
CA TYR A 917 3.11 -26.21 37.60
C TYR A 917 3.09 -27.74 37.56
N GLN A 918 3.18 -28.32 36.38
CA GLN A 918 3.19 -29.77 36.20
C GLN A 918 4.27 -30.16 35.20
N ASN A 919 4.92 -31.29 35.44
CA ASN A 919 5.82 -31.92 34.49
C ASN A 919 5.46 -33.39 34.28
N ALA A 920 5.92 -33.95 33.15
CA ALA A 920 5.70 -35.35 32.79
C ALA A 920 7.02 -36.17 32.73
N SER A 921 8.19 -35.52 32.75
CA SER A 921 9.50 -36.17 32.58
C SER A 921 10.04 -36.80 33.87
N ALA A 922 10.54 -38.04 33.76
CA ALA A 922 11.16 -38.79 34.86
C ALA A 922 12.68 -38.99 34.70
N GLY A 923 13.27 -38.66 33.56
CA GLY A 923 14.64 -39.03 33.19
C GLY A 923 15.71 -37.95 33.42
N HIS A 924 15.31 -36.69 33.57
CA HIS A 924 16.21 -35.53 33.48
C HIS A 924 15.89 -34.45 34.52
N ASN A 925 16.76 -33.43 34.63
CA ASN A 925 16.68 -32.38 35.64
C ASN A 925 15.97 -31.13 35.11
N GLU A 926 14.89 -30.75 35.78
CA GLU A 926 14.10 -29.55 35.48
C GLU A 926 14.17 -28.53 36.61
N SER A 927 13.72 -27.29 36.35
CA SER A 927 13.67 -26.27 37.39
C SER A 927 12.49 -25.30 37.26
N LEU A 928 11.92 -24.93 38.41
CA LEU A 928 10.99 -23.82 38.57
C LEU A 928 11.61 -22.79 39.52
N VAL A 929 11.73 -21.54 39.09
CA VAL A 929 12.30 -20.44 39.86
C VAL A 929 11.30 -19.30 39.94
N LEU A 930 10.95 -18.88 41.16
CA LEU A 930 10.11 -17.73 41.46
C LEU A 930 10.92 -16.75 42.32
N ARG A 931 11.17 -15.55 41.81
CA ARG A 931 12.02 -14.54 42.45
C ARG A 931 11.38 -13.16 42.46
N ALA A 932 11.63 -12.40 43.53
CA ALA A 932 11.21 -11.01 43.64
C ALA A 932 12.30 -10.16 44.33
N GLY A 933 12.43 -8.90 43.90
CA GLY A 933 13.36 -7.91 44.47
C GLY A 933 14.85 -8.25 44.33
N TYR A 934 15.24 -9.16 43.42
CA TYR A 934 16.60 -9.72 43.40
C TYR A 934 17.70 -8.72 43.02
N GLN A 935 17.34 -7.65 42.30
CA GLN A 935 18.24 -6.57 41.91
C GLN A 935 18.12 -5.34 42.82
N ASP A 936 17.18 -5.33 43.76
CA ASP A 936 17.08 -4.25 44.75
C ASP A 936 18.14 -4.45 45.83
N GLN A 937 19.01 -3.46 45.99
CA GLN A 937 20.08 -3.45 46.98
C GLN A 937 19.85 -2.41 48.08
N ASN A 938 18.73 -1.66 48.03
CA ASN A 938 18.45 -0.62 49.00
C ASN A 938 17.78 -1.20 50.26
N ASN A 939 18.58 -1.36 51.30
CA ASN A 939 18.14 -2.01 52.53
C ASN A 939 17.70 -1.04 53.65
N GLU A 940 17.43 0.24 53.35
CA GLU A 940 17.17 1.25 54.39
C GLU A 940 15.72 1.73 54.49
N GLY A 941 14.96 1.69 53.39
CA GLY A 941 13.57 2.17 53.32
C GLY A 941 12.52 1.06 53.38
N ARG A 942 11.26 1.41 53.74
CA ARG A 942 10.11 0.48 53.84
C ARG A 942 9.93 -0.41 52.61
N TYR A 943 10.05 0.16 51.42
CA TYR A 943 9.76 -0.52 50.16
C TYR A 943 10.95 -1.28 49.57
N GLY A 944 12.09 -1.29 50.26
CA GLY A 944 13.27 -2.01 49.82
C GLY A 944 13.08 -3.54 49.83
N GLY A 945 13.65 -4.19 48.82
CA GLY A 945 13.57 -5.63 48.62
C GLY A 945 12.36 -6.03 47.78
N GLY A 946 11.90 -7.27 47.94
CA GLY A 946 10.73 -7.77 47.24
C GLY A 946 9.98 -8.81 48.05
N ASN A 947 8.72 -9.02 47.70
CA ASN A 947 7.84 -10.01 48.31
C ASN A 947 7.22 -10.91 47.23
N ILE A 948 6.83 -12.11 47.65
CA ILE A 948 6.12 -13.06 46.81
C ILE A 948 4.80 -13.39 47.51
N TYR A 949 3.70 -13.11 46.83
CA TYR A 949 2.35 -13.39 47.28
C TYR A 949 1.71 -14.43 46.37
N VAL A 950 1.16 -15.48 46.94
CA VAL A 950 0.50 -16.55 46.18
C VAL A 950 -0.81 -16.92 46.82
N THR A 951 -1.94 -16.77 46.12
CA THR A 951 -3.24 -17.22 46.66
C THR A 951 -3.26 -18.73 46.88
N GLN A 952 -2.94 -19.49 45.83
CA GLN A 952 -2.84 -20.95 45.85
C GLN A 952 -1.77 -21.43 44.88
N MET A 953 -0.94 -22.37 45.31
CA MET A 953 0.04 -23.04 44.46
C MET A 953 -0.21 -24.54 44.42
N PHE A 954 -0.14 -25.11 43.23
CA PHE A 954 -0.15 -26.55 43.02
C PHE A 954 0.94 -27.00 42.09
N ASN A 955 1.85 -27.78 42.65
CA ASN A 955 2.90 -28.41 41.91
C ASN A 955 2.63 -29.92 41.88
N SER A 956 2.55 -30.48 40.68
CA SER A 956 2.41 -31.93 40.49
C SER A 956 3.58 -32.42 39.67
N LEU A 957 4.61 -32.91 40.36
CA LEU A 957 5.84 -33.37 39.75
C LEU A 957 5.82 -34.87 39.49
N THR A 958 6.39 -35.30 38.38
CA THR A 958 6.45 -36.71 38.00
C THR A 958 7.32 -37.52 38.96
N THR A 959 6.76 -38.62 39.47
CA THR A 959 7.45 -39.58 40.35
C THR A 959 8.74 -40.10 39.69
N GLY A 960 9.84 -40.16 40.43
CA GLY A 960 11.15 -40.59 39.91
C GLY A 960 11.94 -39.52 39.15
N GLY A 961 11.30 -38.45 38.68
CA GLY A 961 11.98 -37.30 38.04
C GLY A 961 12.76 -36.42 39.03
N THR A 962 13.45 -35.40 38.52
CA THR A 962 14.16 -34.41 39.36
C THR A 962 13.79 -33.00 38.93
N THR A 963 13.01 -32.29 39.75
CA THR A 963 12.63 -30.90 39.48
C THR A 963 12.94 -30.03 40.69
N ASN A 964 13.91 -29.13 40.56
CA ASN A 964 14.25 -28.20 41.63
C ASN A 964 13.32 -26.99 41.58
N THR A 965 12.60 -26.73 42.68
CA THR A 965 11.76 -25.56 42.84
C THR A 965 12.42 -24.58 43.80
N GLU A 966 12.66 -23.35 43.35
CA GLU A 966 13.22 -22.26 44.13
C GLU A 966 12.20 -21.10 44.21
N ILE A 967 11.84 -20.70 45.42
CA ILE A 967 10.96 -19.55 45.70
C ILE A 967 11.72 -18.63 46.66
N THR A 968 12.26 -17.52 46.15
CA THR A 968 13.27 -16.76 46.89
C THR A 968 13.14 -15.26 46.77
N ILE A 969 13.46 -14.58 47.87
CA ILE A 969 13.66 -13.13 47.93
C ILE A 969 14.97 -12.83 48.70
N PRO A 970 15.73 -11.78 48.34
CA PRO A 970 16.95 -11.44 49.09
C PRO A 970 16.65 -10.87 50.49
N PHE A 971 15.64 -10.00 50.57
CA PHE A 971 15.14 -9.41 51.80
C PHE A 971 13.78 -8.75 51.59
N SER A 972 13.08 -8.45 52.69
CA SER A 972 11.89 -7.59 52.70
C SER A 972 11.99 -6.56 53.82
N ASN A 973 11.75 -5.28 53.53
CA ASN A 973 11.75 -4.21 54.54
C ASN A 973 10.36 -3.74 54.95
N GLU A 974 9.33 -4.39 54.41
CA GLU A 974 7.94 -4.00 54.63
C GLU A 974 7.59 -4.06 56.13
N TYR A 975 8.09 -5.09 56.82
CA TYR A 975 8.04 -5.19 58.26
C TYR A 975 9.43 -5.13 58.90
N PHE A 976 9.65 -4.14 59.76
CA PHE A 976 10.85 -4.03 60.58
C PHE A 976 10.48 -3.47 61.95
N CYS A 977 10.23 -4.34 62.94
CA CYS A 977 9.94 -3.93 64.33
C CYS A 977 10.82 -2.77 64.82
N GLY A 978 10.17 -1.68 65.28
CA GLY A 978 10.83 -0.49 65.81
C GLY A 978 11.28 0.52 64.73
N SER A 979 10.96 0.29 63.46
CA SER A 979 11.15 1.26 62.37
C SER A 979 10.17 2.43 62.48
N ALA A 980 10.37 3.46 61.64
CA ALA A 980 9.45 4.58 61.55
C ALA A 980 8.05 4.19 61.03
N TRP A 981 7.93 3.14 60.22
CA TRP A 981 6.67 2.69 59.61
C TRP A 981 6.04 1.47 60.29
N SER A 982 6.78 0.77 61.16
CA SER A 982 6.27 -0.27 62.06
C SER A 982 6.82 -0.06 63.48
N PRO A 983 6.42 1.05 64.15
CA PRO A 983 6.97 1.44 65.46
C PRO A 983 6.43 0.61 66.62
N ASN A 984 5.25 -0.01 66.45
CA ASN A 984 4.61 -0.81 67.49
C ASN A 984 5.15 -2.23 67.49
N LYS A 985 5.30 -2.79 68.68
CA LYS A 985 5.67 -4.20 68.89
C LYS A 985 4.50 -5.11 68.49
N LEU A 986 4.78 -6.27 67.89
CA LEU A 986 3.74 -7.17 67.39
C LEU A 986 2.81 -7.67 68.50
N TYR A 987 3.31 -7.87 69.73
CA TYR A 987 2.46 -8.34 70.83
C TYR A 987 1.35 -7.34 71.19
N GLU A 988 1.49 -6.07 70.79
CA GLU A 988 0.49 -5.02 71.01
C GLU A 988 -0.68 -5.09 70.02
N ARG A 989 -0.56 -5.92 68.96
CA ARG A 989 -1.63 -6.25 68.00
C ARG A 989 -2.27 -5.04 67.33
N ARG A 990 -1.52 -3.95 67.22
CA ARG A 990 -1.98 -2.75 66.53
C ARG A 990 -2.06 -3.03 65.04
N GLY A 991 -3.16 -2.60 64.42
CA GLY A 991 -3.53 -2.97 63.05
C GLY A 991 -2.41 -2.80 62.03
N GLU A 992 -1.72 -1.65 62.03
CA GLU A 992 -0.69 -1.33 61.03
C GLU A 992 0.54 -2.25 61.10
N SER A 993 1.13 -2.49 62.29
CA SER A 993 2.31 -3.37 62.41
C SER A 993 2.00 -4.83 62.10
N MET A 994 0.80 -5.29 62.48
CA MET A 994 0.34 -6.65 62.17
C MET A 994 0.12 -6.83 60.67
N MET A 995 -0.52 -5.85 60.04
CA MET A 995 -0.72 -5.81 58.60
C MET A 995 0.61 -5.93 57.84
N MET A 996 1.60 -5.08 58.16
CA MET A 996 2.92 -5.16 57.51
C MET A 996 3.59 -6.55 57.69
N TYR A 997 3.43 -7.17 58.85
CA TYR A 997 4.00 -8.49 59.12
C TYR A 997 3.41 -9.58 58.21
N GLU A 998 2.09 -9.55 58.00
CA GLU A 998 1.37 -10.51 57.15
C GLU A 998 1.76 -10.39 55.66
N HIS A 999 2.46 -9.32 55.28
CA HIS A 999 2.81 -9.02 53.89
C HIS A 999 4.32 -8.90 53.64
N ALA A 1000 5.14 -8.98 54.67
CA ALA A 1000 6.59 -8.93 54.52
C ALA A 1000 7.17 -10.33 54.31
N GLY A 1001 7.37 -10.75 53.07
CA GLY A 1001 8.13 -11.96 52.74
C GLY A 1001 7.51 -12.82 51.63
N ILE A 1002 7.53 -14.13 51.85
CA ILE A 1002 6.93 -15.14 50.97
C ILE A 1002 5.65 -15.64 51.64
N ILE A 1003 4.51 -15.24 51.10
CA ILE A 1003 3.20 -15.38 51.71
C ILE A 1003 2.31 -16.20 50.79
N PHE A 1004 1.79 -17.32 51.28
CA PHE A 1004 0.77 -18.10 50.60
C PHE A 1004 -0.59 -18.01 51.30
N GLY A 1005 -1.66 -18.03 50.52
CA GLY A 1005 -3.02 -17.73 50.96
C GLY A 1005 -3.24 -16.23 51.15
N LEU A 1006 -4.48 -15.87 51.49
CA LEU A 1006 -4.91 -14.47 51.59
C LEU A 1006 -5.04 -14.03 53.05
N GLY A 1007 -4.07 -13.30 53.59
CA GLY A 1007 -4.11 -12.78 54.96
C GLY A 1007 -4.40 -13.83 56.04
N ARG A 1008 -4.58 -13.38 57.28
CA ARG A 1008 -4.76 -14.30 58.41
C ARG A 1008 -6.05 -15.13 58.27
N CYS A 1009 -5.91 -16.45 58.38
CA CYS A 1009 -7.01 -17.42 58.23
C CYS A 1009 -7.67 -17.40 56.85
N GLY A 1010 -6.93 -17.01 55.81
CA GLY A 1010 -7.46 -16.98 54.46
C GLY A 1010 -8.45 -15.85 54.23
N LYS A 1011 -8.45 -14.79 55.05
CA LYS A 1011 -9.11 -13.53 54.73
C LYS A 1011 -8.17 -12.35 54.93
N ASP A 1012 -8.24 -11.37 54.04
CA ASP A 1012 -7.47 -10.14 54.15
C ASP A 1012 -8.36 -8.92 53.96
N LYS A 1013 -8.63 -8.22 55.06
CA LYS A 1013 -9.46 -7.01 55.07
C LYS A 1013 -8.72 -5.77 54.56
N ASP A 1014 -7.40 -5.82 54.49
CA ASP A 1014 -6.54 -4.68 54.17
C ASP A 1014 -5.94 -4.81 52.76
N ILE A 1015 -6.33 -5.84 51.99
CA ILE A 1015 -5.81 -6.16 50.66
C ILE A 1015 -5.80 -4.99 49.66
N ALA A 1016 -6.79 -4.10 49.72
CA ALA A 1016 -6.87 -2.91 48.88
C ALA A 1016 -5.77 -1.86 49.19
N GLN A 1017 -5.06 -2.00 50.31
CA GLN A 1017 -3.97 -1.11 50.71
C GLN A 1017 -2.63 -1.47 50.05
N TYR A 1018 -2.57 -2.57 49.27
CA TYR A 1018 -1.35 -3.00 48.57
C TYR A 1018 -1.49 -2.82 47.06
N ALA A 1019 -0.58 -2.06 46.49
CA ALA A 1019 -0.43 -2.00 45.05
C ALA A 1019 0.53 -3.10 44.57
N PRO A 1020 0.27 -3.73 43.41
CA PRO A 1020 -0.82 -3.48 42.46
C PRO A 1020 -1.98 -4.48 42.62
N ALA A 1021 -2.40 -4.88 43.83
CA ALA A 1021 -3.58 -5.75 43.98
C ALA A 1021 -4.82 -5.06 43.36
N GLN A 1022 -5.66 -5.82 42.65
CA GLN A 1022 -6.85 -5.28 41.99
C GLN A 1022 -8.01 -5.13 42.99
N ASP A 1023 -8.74 -4.02 42.88
CA ASP A 1023 -9.83 -3.58 43.76
C ASP A 1023 -10.92 -4.66 43.98
N VAL A 1024 -11.42 -4.75 45.21
CA VAL A 1024 -12.13 -5.92 45.75
C VAL A 1024 -13.64 -5.74 45.74
N ASN A 1025 -14.31 -6.39 44.80
CA ASN A 1025 -15.78 -6.45 44.73
C ASN A 1025 -16.34 -7.82 45.22
N GLY A 1026 -15.57 -8.62 45.97
CA GLY A 1026 -15.93 -9.99 46.36
C GLY A 1026 -15.57 -10.37 47.80
N ASP A 1027 -15.87 -11.62 48.19
CA ASP A 1027 -15.38 -12.20 49.44
C ASP A 1027 -13.85 -12.32 49.36
N ASP A 1028 -13.13 -11.43 50.06
CA ASP A 1028 -11.68 -11.44 50.24
C ASP A 1028 -11.25 -12.65 51.05
N ALA A 1029 -11.43 -13.83 50.45
CA ALA A 1029 -11.28 -15.10 51.10
C ALA A 1029 -10.64 -16.16 50.18
N VAL A 1030 -9.76 -16.95 50.78
CA VAL A 1030 -9.25 -18.21 50.23
C VAL A 1030 -9.55 -19.29 51.28
N THR A 1031 -10.32 -20.30 50.88
CA THR A 1031 -10.68 -21.46 51.70
C THR A 1031 -9.85 -22.69 51.37
N LYS A 1032 -9.25 -22.71 50.17
CA LYS A 1032 -8.44 -23.81 49.66
C LYS A 1032 -7.01 -23.75 50.20
N THR A 1033 -6.34 -24.90 50.20
CA THR A 1033 -4.96 -25.07 50.69
C THR A 1033 -3.99 -24.13 49.97
N SER A 1034 -3.12 -23.46 50.75
CA SER A 1034 -2.19 -22.44 50.27
C SER A 1034 -1.11 -23.03 49.34
N LEU A 1035 -0.53 -24.15 49.76
CA LEU A 1035 0.50 -24.86 48.99
C LEU A 1035 0.20 -26.36 48.97
N VAL A 1036 0.07 -26.92 47.77
CA VAL A 1036 0.06 -28.36 47.55
C VAL A 1036 1.23 -28.70 46.63
N TYR A 1037 2.25 -29.35 47.19
CA TYR A 1037 3.48 -29.69 46.50
C TYR A 1037 3.66 -31.20 46.47
N ARG A 1038 3.38 -31.80 45.31
CA ARG A 1038 3.71 -33.19 45.02
C ARG A 1038 5.10 -33.24 44.38
N GLY A 1039 6.12 -33.46 45.18
CA GLY A 1039 7.53 -33.43 44.82
C GLY A 1039 8.07 -34.73 44.23
N ASN A 1040 9.31 -34.68 43.72
CA ASN A 1040 10.04 -35.82 43.17
C ASN A 1040 11.48 -35.87 43.77
N ASN A 1041 12.51 -36.29 43.04
CA ASN A 1041 13.89 -36.30 43.54
C ASN A 1041 14.51 -34.90 43.67
N GLY A 1042 13.87 -33.86 43.12
CA GLY A 1042 14.32 -32.47 43.22
C GLY A 1042 13.90 -31.79 44.53
N ASN A 1043 14.61 -30.73 44.88
CA ASN A 1043 14.40 -30.01 46.13
C ASN A 1043 13.37 -28.89 45.99
N LEU A 1044 12.57 -28.66 47.04
CA LEU A 1044 11.81 -27.43 47.24
C LEU A 1044 12.61 -26.50 48.16
N THR A 1045 12.95 -25.31 47.69
CA THR A 1045 13.62 -24.27 48.49
C THR A 1045 12.74 -23.04 48.55
N VAL A 1046 12.34 -22.65 49.76
CA VAL A 1046 11.63 -21.41 50.07
C VAL A 1046 12.55 -20.58 50.98
N ASP A 1047 13.21 -19.56 50.43
CA ASP A 1047 14.14 -18.71 51.18
C ASP A 1047 13.67 -17.25 51.18
N ALA A 1048 13.20 -16.76 52.33
CA ALA A 1048 12.71 -15.40 52.48
C ALA A 1048 13.81 -14.38 52.83
N GLY A 1049 15.08 -14.77 52.72
CA GLY A 1049 16.20 -13.85 52.83
C GLY A 1049 16.29 -13.18 54.20
N GLN A 1050 16.62 -11.87 54.23
CA GLN A 1050 16.60 -11.07 55.46
C GLN A 1050 15.24 -10.39 55.70
N ARG A 1051 14.72 -10.46 56.93
CA ARG A 1051 13.47 -9.85 57.41
C ARG A 1051 12.18 -10.29 56.70
N GLY A 1052 12.25 -11.12 55.66
CA GLY A 1052 11.08 -11.74 55.05
C GLY A 1052 10.56 -12.90 55.89
N ASN A 1053 9.26 -12.93 56.13
CA ASN A 1053 8.55 -14.05 56.74
C ASN A 1053 8.21 -15.11 55.69
N ILE A 1054 7.99 -16.34 56.13
CA ILE A 1054 7.38 -17.40 55.34
C ILE A 1054 6.05 -17.74 56.01
N ILE A 1055 4.93 -17.39 55.37
CA ILE A 1055 3.60 -17.59 55.95
C ILE A 1055 2.75 -18.46 55.03
N MET A 1056 2.11 -19.49 55.59
CA MET A 1056 1.10 -20.30 54.91
C MET A 1056 -0.24 -20.13 55.61
N ASN A 1057 -1.17 -19.40 55.00
CA ASN A 1057 -2.40 -18.97 55.70
C ASN A 1057 -3.51 -20.01 55.78
N THR A 1058 -3.61 -20.91 54.79
CA THR A 1058 -4.73 -21.85 54.63
C THR A 1058 -4.27 -23.31 54.52
N GLY A 1059 -3.08 -23.64 55.04
CA GLY A 1059 -2.56 -25.01 55.11
C GLY A 1059 -1.59 -25.38 54.00
N THR A 1060 -0.85 -26.47 54.21
CA THR A 1060 0.24 -26.92 53.36
C THR A 1060 0.24 -28.45 53.23
N GLU A 1061 0.42 -28.97 52.03
CA GLU A 1061 0.60 -30.39 51.75
C GLU A 1061 1.90 -30.60 50.98
N LEU A 1062 2.84 -31.35 51.57
CA LEU A 1062 4.11 -31.73 50.95
C LEU A 1062 4.16 -33.26 50.83
N ASP A 1063 4.03 -33.77 49.62
CA ASP A 1063 4.14 -35.21 49.33
C ASP A 1063 5.24 -35.45 48.29
N PHE A 1064 6.35 -36.06 48.70
CA PHE A 1064 7.46 -36.35 47.78
C PHE A 1064 7.35 -37.72 47.12
N GLN A 1065 6.21 -38.41 47.25
CA GLN A 1065 5.90 -39.64 46.51
C GLN A 1065 6.95 -40.76 46.68
N ASN A 1066 7.59 -40.83 47.85
CA ASN A 1066 8.71 -41.69 48.21
C ASN A 1066 10.01 -41.44 47.44
N ASN A 1067 10.26 -40.21 47.01
CA ASN A 1067 11.49 -39.80 46.30
C ASN A 1067 12.49 -39.07 47.22
N GLN A 1068 13.72 -38.85 46.72
CA GLN A 1068 14.87 -38.31 47.45
C GLN A 1068 14.84 -36.79 47.69
N GLY A 1069 13.87 -36.08 47.13
CA GLY A 1069 13.78 -34.62 47.26
C GLY A 1069 13.63 -34.15 48.70
N SER A 1070 14.24 -33.01 49.01
CA SER A 1070 14.18 -32.35 50.32
C SER A 1070 13.39 -31.05 50.23
N ALA A 1071 12.83 -30.60 51.36
CA ALA A 1071 12.15 -29.32 51.47
C ALA A 1071 12.89 -28.41 52.47
N PHE A 1072 13.26 -27.21 52.04
CA PHE A 1072 13.99 -26.24 52.83
C PHE A 1072 13.19 -24.94 52.92
N PHE A 1073 12.83 -24.54 54.13
CA PHE A 1073 12.22 -23.25 54.44
C PHE A 1073 13.19 -22.48 55.32
N ARG A 1074 13.66 -21.33 54.84
CA ARG A 1074 14.68 -20.55 55.54
C ARG A 1074 14.36 -19.06 55.54
N THR A 1075 14.62 -18.42 56.66
CA THR A 1075 14.60 -16.95 56.80
C THR A 1075 15.69 -16.50 57.78
N ARG A 1076 16.14 -15.24 57.65
CA ARG A 1076 16.98 -14.55 58.63
C ARG A 1076 16.30 -13.29 59.09
N PHE A 1077 16.15 -13.08 60.38
CA PHE A 1077 15.40 -11.97 60.97
C PHE A 1077 13.91 -11.90 60.62
N GLY A 1078 13.34 -12.98 60.06
CA GLY A 1078 11.89 -13.15 59.83
C GLY A 1078 11.40 -14.43 60.51
N ASP A 1079 10.11 -14.72 60.40
CA ASP A 1079 9.46 -15.88 61.01
C ASP A 1079 9.02 -16.91 59.96
N ILE A 1080 8.83 -18.16 60.38
CA ILE A 1080 8.14 -19.20 59.62
C ILE A 1080 6.83 -19.51 60.35
N ASP A 1081 5.69 -19.24 59.71
CA ASP A 1081 4.35 -19.41 60.29
C ASP A 1081 3.48 -20.26 59.36
N LEU A 1082 3.38 -21.57 59.67
CA LEU A 1082 2.56 -22.51 58.91
C LEU A 1082 1.23 -22.73 59.67
N ARG A 1083 0.20 -22.05 59.18
CA ARG A 1083 -1.14 -22.04 59.77
C ARG A 1083 -2.00 -23.14 59.16
N ASN A 1084 -3.03 -23.53 59.90
CA ASN A 1084 -3.92 -24.64 59.57
C ASN A 1084 -3.14 -25.96 59.39
N LYS A 1085 -3.78 -26.96 58.79
CA LYS A 1085 -3.22 -28.29 58.53
C LYS A 1085 -1.94 -28.20 57.69
N THR A 1086 -0.85 -28.76 58.21
CA THR A 1086 0.41 -28.99 57.47
C THR A 1086 0.72 -30.48 57.46
N ASP A 1087 0.65 -31.10 56.28
CA ASP A 1087 0.92 -32.52 56.09
C ASP A 1087 2.21 -32.72 55.30
N VAL A 1088 3.08 -33.58 55.82
CA VAL A 1088 4.30 -33.99 55.14
C VAL A 1088 4.35 -35.52 55.08
N SER A 1089 4.44 -36.06 53.87
CA SER A 1089 4.47 -37.50 53.62
C SER A 1089 5.38 -37.88 52.46
N GLY A 1090 5.75 -39.16 52.37
CA GLY A 1090 6.42 -39.71 51.19
C GLY A 1090 7.79 -39.07 50.91
N MET A 1091 8.49 -38.57 51.93
CA MET A 1091 9.78 -37.90 51.77
C MET A 1091 10.92 -38.83 52.18
N GLN A 1092 11.82 -39.17 51.24
CA GLN A 1092 13.11 -39.82 51.55
C GLN A 1092 14.21 -38.80 51.84
N GLY A 1093 14.09 -37.58 51.31
CA GLY A 1093 14.95 -36.45 51.66
C GLY A 1093 14.65 -35.89 53.06
N SER A 1094 15.17 -34.69 53.34
CA SER A 1094 15.03 -34.03 54.64
C SER A 1094 14.08 -32.83 54.59
N LEU A 1095 13.42 -32.54 55.70
CA LEU A 1095 12.66 -31.30 55.91
C LEU A 1095 13.47 -30.37 56.81
N LEU A 1096 13.75 -29.16 56.35
CA LEU A 1096 14.41 -28.10 57.12
C LEU A 1096 13.46 -26.91 57.27
N LEU A 1097 13.13 -26.54 58.51
CA LEU A 1097 12.51 -25.27 58.86
C LEU A 1097 13.49 -24.49 59.71
N LEU A 1098 14.00 -23.36 59.19
CA LEU A 1098 15.10 -22.65 59.81
C LEU A 1098 14.91 -21.12 59.81
N ALA A 1099 14.61 -20.58 60.99
CA ALA A 1099 14.51 -19.14 61.23
C ALA A 1099 15.68 -18.69 62.11
N GLN A 1100 16.78 -18.22 61.51
CA GLN A 1100 18.02 -17.95 62.25
C GLN A 1100 18.81 -16.74 61.72
N ARG A 1101 19.60 -16.10 62.58
CA ARG A 1101 20.62 -15.11 62.19
C ARG A 1101 21.78 -15.77 61.45
N ASP A 1102 22.51 -14.96 60.67
CA ASP A 1102 23.73 -15.40 59.99
C ASP A 1102 24.91 -15.64 60.98
N ASP A 1103 24.85 -15.10 62.22
CA ASP A 1103 25.88 -15.28 63.26
C ASP A 1103 25.29 -15.84 64.56
N LEU A 1104 25.61 -17.11 64.87
CA LEU A 1104 25.17 -17.84 66.07
C LEU A 1104 25.70 -17.23 67.39
N ARG A 1105 26.75 -16.40 67.35
CA ARG A 1105 27.28 -15.73 68.56
C ARG A 1105 26.31 -14.70 69.12
N GLU A 1106 25.44 -14.16 68.26
CA GLU A 1106 24.43 -13.16 68.61
C GLU A 1106 23.21 -13.77 69.32
N LEU A 1107 23.08 -15.11 69.35
CA LEU A 1107 22.01 -15.83 70.04
C LEU A 1107 21.98 -15.54 71.56
N SER A 1108 23.16 -15.37 72.15
CA SER A 1108 23.34 -15.06 73.58
C SER A 1108 22.84 -13.65 73.98
N LYS A 1109 22.46 -12.81 73.01
CA LYS A 1109 22.06 -11.41 73.22
C LYS A 1109 20.57 -11.16 73.03
N VAL A 1110 19.75 -12.19 72.79
CA VAL A 1110 18.30 -12.01 72.67
C VAL A 1110 17.70 -11.74 74.06
N GLY A 1111 17.14 -10.53 74.24
CA GLY A 1111 16.43 -10.14 75.46
C GLY A 1111 14.94 -10.47 75.40
N LEU A 1112 14.32 -10.61 76.58
CA LEU A 1112 12.88 -10.81 76.74
C LEU A 1112 12.12 -9.48 76.58
N CYS A 1113 10.96 -9.51 75.91
CA CYS A 1113 9.97 -8.44 75.72
C CYS A 1113 10.38 -7.28 74.77
N GLY A 1114 10.84 -7.60 73.56
CA GLY A 1114 11.15 -6.59 72.53
C GLY A 1114 11.31 -7.15 71.11
N CYS A 1115 11.66 -6.29 70.16
CA CYS A 1115 11.79 -6.64 68.74
C CYS A 1115 12.73 -7.81 68.42
N ALA A 1116 13.66 -8.13 69.34
CA ALA A 1116 14.55 -9.28 69.19
C ALA A 1116 13.85 -10.62 69.45
N GLU A 1117 12.80 -10.65 70.28
CA GLU A 1117 11.97 -11.85 70.59
C GLU A 1117 10.94 -12.11 69.48
N GLU A 1118 10.43 -11.04 68.85
CA GLU A 1118 9.36 -11.09 67.85
C GLU A 1118 9.82 -11.47 66.42
N ARG A 1119 11.01 -12.06 66.27
CA ARG A 1119 11.58 -12.46 64.96
C ARG A 1119 12.30 -13.80 65.10
N ASN A 1120 12.63 -14.47 64.00
CA ASN A 1120 13.32 -15.77 64.02
C ASN A 1120 12.56 -16.84 64.83
N ASN A 1121 11.24 -16.89 64.66
CA ASN A 1121 10.37 -17.88 65.28
C ASN A 1121 9.89 -18.89 64.23
N VAL A 1122 9.60 -20.11 64.68
CA VAL A 1122 8.93 -21.14 63.88
C VAL A 1122 7.64 -21.57 64.57
N TYR A 1123 6.51 -21.35 63.88
CA TYR A 1123 5.16 -21.66 64.33
C TYR A 1123 4.51 -22.69 63.40
N LEU A 1124 4.15 -23.85 63.95
CA LEU A 1124 3.43 -24.92 63.24
C LEU A 1124 2.12 -25.23 63.98
N GLN A 1125 0.97 -24.88 63.38
CA GLN A 1125 -0.33 -24.97 64.05
C GLN A 1125 -0.87 -26.41 64.15
N ASP A 1126 -0.90 -27.16 63.04
CA ASP A 1126 -1.40 -28.54 62.98
C ASP A 1126 -0.52 -29.39 62.06
N PHE A 1127 0.65 -29.78 62.55
CA PHE A 1127 1.69 -30.46 61.77
C PHE A 1127 1.65 -31.99 61.96
N GLN A 1128 1.76 -32.70 60.85
CA GLN A 1128 1.94 -34.15 60.81
C GLN A 1128 3.07 -34.52 59.85
N TYR A 1129 3.97 -35.41 60.30
CA TYR A 1129 5.00 -36.02 59.47
C TYR A 1129 4.85 -37.54 59.47
N THR A 1130 4.66 -38.11 58.28
CA THR A 1130 4.48 -39.56 58.11
C THR A 1130 5.67 -40.14 57.32
N PRO A 1131 6.71 -40.64 58.00
CA PRO A 1131 7.89 -41.21 57.37
C PRO A 1131 7.66 -42.63 56.81
N ASN A 1132 8.59 -43.04 55.96
CA ASN A 1132 8.67 -44.31 55.25
C ASN A 1132 10.02 -45.01 55.58
N GLU A 1133 10.22 -46.26 55.15
CA GLU A 1133 11.43 -47.09 55.40
C GLU A 1133 12.78 -46.44 55.00
N SER A 1134 12.76 -45.31 54.28
CA SER A 1134 13.96 -44.57 53.86
C SER A 1134 13.84 -43.05 54.03
N SER A 1135 13.02 -42.60 54.99
CA SER A 1135 12.84 -41.17 55.27
C SER A 1135 14.08 -40.50 55.87
N GLY A 1136 14.38 -39.29 55.40
CA GLY A 1136 15.45 -38.45 55.93
C GLY A 1136 15.06 -37.75 57.23
N SER A 1137 15.92 -36.80 57.65
CA SER A 1137 15.77 -36.10 58.93
C SER A 1137 14.82 -34.91 58.84
N ILE A 1138 14.12 -34.62 59.94
CA ILE A 1138 13.45 -33.34 60.14
C ILE A 1138 14.33 -32.47 61.03
N PHE A 1139 14.61 -31.24 60.60
CA PHE A 1139 15.27 -30.23 61.40
C PHE A 1139 14.37 -29.00 61.52
N ILE A 1140 14.04 -28.63 62.75
CA ILE A 1140 13.31 -27.40 63.09
C ILE A 1140 14.22 -26.58 63.99
N GLY A 1141 14.64 -25.41 63.51
CA GLY A 1141 15.53 -24.50 64.22
C GLY A 1141 14.98 -23.07 64.20
N ALA A 1142 15.03 -22.43 65.36
CA ALA A 1142 14.68 -21.02 65.53
C ALA A 1142 15.67 -20.39 66.52
N ASP A 1143 16.06 -19.13 66.29
CA ASP A 1143 16.89 -18.43 67.29
C ASP A 1143 16.12 -18.17 68.59
N ASN A 1144 14.80 -18.05 68.49
CA ASN A 1144 13.90 -17.67 69.59
C ASN A 1144 12.90 -18.77 69.92
N ASN A 1145 11.70 -18.75 69.35
CA ASN A 1145 10.64 -19.68 69.70
C ASN A 1145 10.41 -20.75 68.62
N ILE A 1146 10.24 -21.99 69.06
CA ILE A 1146 9.68 -23.08 68.25
C ILE A 1146 8.37 -23.51 68.91
N LYS A 1147 7.28 -23.50 68.15
CA LYS A 1147 5.95 -23.93 68.64
C LYS A 1147 5.32 -24.91 67.68
N LEU A 1148 4.93 -26.07 68.20
CA LEU A 1148 4.45 -27.21 67.43
C LEU A 1148 3.06 -27.62 67.91
N ASN A 1149 2.17 -27.94 66.96
CA ASN A 1149 0.82 -28.46 67.16
C ASN A 1149 0.03 -27.72 68.23
N TYR A 1150 -0.03 -26.39 68.10
CA TYR A 1150 -0.74 -25.54 69.04
C TYR A 1150 -2.20 -25.33 68.60
N GLY A 1151 -3.16 -25.64 69.48
CA GLY A 1151 -4.47 -25.01 69.48
C GLY A 1151 -4.43 -23.85 70.48
N GLY A 1152 -4.75 -22.63 70.04
CA GLY A 1152 -4.44 -21.36 70.72
C GLY A 1152 -4.30 -21.46 72.25
N LEU A 1153 -3.10 -21.18 72.78
CA LEU A 1153 -2.78 -21.43 74.19
C LEU A 1153 -3.40 -20.38 75.14
N GLN A 1154 -4.02 -20.83 76.23
CA GLN A 1154 -4.43 -19.95 77.34
C GLN A 1154 -3.25 -19.62 78.27
N ASN A 1155 -2.66 -18.45 78.05
CA ASN A 1155 -2.23 -17.45 79.03
C ASN A 1155 -1.56 -17.87 80.37
N LYS A 1156 -0.57 -18.76 80.37
CA LYS A 1156 0.51 -18.76 81.39
C LYS A 1156 1.87 -18.99 80.74
N GLY A 1157 2.51 -17.90 80.32
CA GLY A 1157 3.84 -17.89 79.69
C GLY A 1157 3.87 -17.34 78.26
N THR A 1158 2.71 -17.13 77.62
CA THR A 1158 2.58 -16.71 76.22
C THR A 1158 2.05 -15.29 76.01
N ARG A 1159 1.95 -14.47 77.08
CA ARG A 1159 1.34 -13.12 77.10
C ARG A 1159 1.98 -12.12 76.11
N HIS A 1160 3.23 -12.36 75.74
CA HIS A 1160 4.00 -11.52 74.82
C HIS A 1160 4.18 -12.16 73.44
N ASP A 1161 3.53 -13.30 73.18
CA ASP A 1161 3.50 -13.87 71.83
C ASP A 1161 2.26 -13.33 71.07
N PRO A 1162 2.47 -12.59 69.96
CA PRO A 1162 1.39 -11.97 69.21
C PRO A 1162 0.35 -12.96 68.66
N PHE A 1163 0.77 -14.20 68.36
CA PHE A 1163 0.10 -15.08 67.41
C PHE A 1163 -0.83 -16.12 68.08
N LEU A 1164 -0.74 -16.30 69.40
CA LEU A 1164 -1.41 -17.40 70.11
C LEU A 1164 -2.61 -17.04 71.00
N SER A 1165 -2.83 -15.77 71.37
CA SER A 1165 -3.98 -15.37 72.18
C SER A 1165 -5.09 -14.65 71.38
N THR A 1166 -6.35 -14.74 71.78
CA THR A 1166 -7.40 -13.79 71.34
C THR A 1166 -7.20 -12.43 72.01
N ASP A 1167 -7.88 -11.37 71.55
CA ASP A 1167 -7.86 -10.10 72.27
C ASP A 1167 -8.40 -10.30 73.70
N TYR A 1168 -7.93 -9.46 74.63
CA TYR A 1168 -8.30 -9.55 76.04
C TYR A 1168 -8.79 -8.20 76.55
N ASN A 1169 -9.75 -8.23 77.47
CA ASN A 1169 -10.20 -7.01 78.13
C ASN A 1169 -9.07 -6.47 79.04
N LEU A 1170 -8.50 -5.32 78.70
CA LEU A 1170 -7.48 -4.64 79.53
C LEU A 1170 -7.99 -4.32 80.94
N ALA A 1171 -9.30 -4.15 81.13
CA ALA A 1171 -9.93 -3.88 82.42
C ALA A 1171 -10.29 -5.16 83.20
N ASN A 1172 -10.35 -6.32 82.53
CA ASN A 1172 -10.74 -7.58 83.15
C ASN A 1172 -9.95 -8.76 82.54
N PRO A 1173 -8.74 -9.05 83.05
CA PRO A 1173 -7.79 -9.97 82.42
C PRO A 1173 -8.26 -11.43 82.27
N GLY A 1174 -9.37 -11.81 82.91
CA GLY A 1174 -10.01 -13.12 82.78
C GLY A 1174 -11.15 -13.17 81.75
N GLU A 1175 -11.54 -12.04 81.17
CA GLU A 1175 -12.62 -11.92 80.20
C GLU A 1175 -12.07 -12.03 78.77
N LYS A 1176 -12.50 -13.07 78.05
CA LYS A 1176 -12.19 -13.29 76.64
C LYS A 1176 -12.89 -12.20 75.81
N ILE A 1177 -12.14 -11.35 75.11
CA ILE A 1177 -12.69 -10.53 74.02
C ILE A 1177 -12.12 -11.12 72.73
N GLY A 1178 -12.64 -12.29 72.33
CA GLY A 1178 -12.19 -12.94 71.10
C GLY A 1178 -13.39 -13.26 70.23
N THR A 1179 -13.35 -12.87 68.96
CA THR A 1179 -14.16 -13.50 67.92
C THR A 1179 -13.78 -14.98 67.82
N ASP A 1180 -14.77 -15.85 67.61
CA ASP A 1180 -14.56 -17.27 67.32
C ASP A 1180 -13.48 -17.45 66.25
N TYR A 1181 -12.62 -18.47 66.40
CA TYR A 1181 -11.63 -18.85 65.39
C TYR A 1181 -12.38 -19.35 64.15
N PRO A 1182 -12.46 -18.60 63.02
CA PRO A 1182 -13.43 -18.87 61.97
C PRO A 1182 -12.89 -19.83 60.90
N CYS A 1183 -12.04 -20.79 61.29
CA CYS A 1183 -11.39 -21.72 60.37
C CYS A 1183 -12.24 -22.98 60.16
N GLY A 1184 -13.32 -22.87 59.38
CA GLY A 1184 -14.11 -24.04 58.95
C GLY A 1184 -14.79 -24.79 60.10
N SER A 1185 -15.47 -25.90 59.81
CA SER A 1185 -16.32 -26.65 60.76
C SER A 1185 -15.58 -27.33 61.94
N GLY A 1186 -14.30 -26.99 62.18
CA GLY A 1186 -13.50 -27.47 63.31
C GLY A 1186 -13.43 -26.41 64.40
N LYS A 1187 -13.88 -26.76 65.60
CA LYS A 1187 -13.82 -25.90 66.78
C LYS A 1187 -12.36 -25.88 67.28
N TYR A 1188 -11.57 -24.87 66.91
CA TYR A 1188 -10.25 -24.62 67.51
C TYR A 1188 -10.39 -23.55 68.59
N HIS A 1189 -10.69 -23.93 69.84
CA HIS A 1189 -10.84 -22.98 70.94
C HIS A 1189 -9.55 -22.76 71.74
N CYS A 1190 -9.45 -21.57 72.35
CA CYS A 1190 -8.28 -21.11 73.12
C CYS A 1190 -8.39 -21.37 74.64
N ASP A 1191 -8.84 -22.54 75.06
CA ASP A 1191 -8.76 -22.96 76.46
C ASP A 1191 -8.19 -24.38 76.61
N MET A 1192 -7.71 -24.68 77.84
CA MET A 1192 -7.11 -25.96 78.21
C MET A 1192 -8.15 -27.10 78.34
N VAL A 1193 -9.20 -27.09 77.52
CA VAL A 1193 -10.17 -28.17 77.47
C VAL A 1193 -9.78 -29.08 76.31
N ASP A 1194 -9.24 -30.25 76.63
CA ASP A 1194 -8.79 -31.25 75.65
C ASP A 1194 -9.90 -31.63 74.65
N ASP A 1195 -11.18 -31.55 75.04
CA ASP A 1195 -12.35 -31.82 74.19
C ASP A 1195 -12.66 -30.68 73.18
N GLU A 1196 -12.10 -29.48 73.36
CA GLU A 1196 -12.31 -28.30 72.51
C GLU A 1196 -11.06 -27.92 71.67
N ASN A 1197 -9.89 -28.51 71.98
CA ASN A 1197 -8.67 -28.35 71.19
C ASN A 1197 -8.53 -29.49 70.17
N GLN A 1198 -8.87 -29.21 68.91
CA GLN A 1198 -8.86 -30.21 67.82
C GLN A 1198 -7.56 -30.25 67.00
N ALA A 1199 -6.46 -29.60 67.45
CA ALA A 1199 -5.15 -29.82 66.81
C ALA A 1199 -4.78 -31.30 66.91
N ARG A 1200 -4.24 -31.89 65.83
CA ARG A 1200 -3.88 -33.32 65.87
C ARG A 1200 -2.75 -33.53 66.88
N PRO A 1201 -2.71 -34.67 67.59
CA PRO A 1201 -1.52 -35.07 68.33
C PRO A 1201 -0.30 -34.94 67.43
N LEU A 1202 0.79 -34.36 67.94
CA LEU A 1202 2.05 -34.31 67.19
C LEU A 1202 2.48 -35.75 66.88
N MET A 1203 2.22 -36.15 65.64
CA MET A 1203 2.45 -37.51 65.19
C MET A 1203 3.73 -37.53 64.36
N LEU A 1204 4.77 -38.11 64.97
CA LEU A 1204 6.03 -38.46 64.34
C LEU A 1204 6.09 -39.99 64.27
N ASP A 1205 5.44 -40.57 63.26
CA ASP A 1205 5.21 -42.03 63.21
C ASP A 1205 6.33 -42.76 62.45
N PHE A 1206 7.41 -43.10 63.15
CA PHE A 1206 8.52 -43.89 62.61
C PHE A 1206 8.27 -45.42 62.61
N SER A 1207 7.05 -45.90 62.87
CA SER A 1207 6.77 -47.33 63.00
C SER A 1207 6.98 -48.13 61.71
N LYS A 1208 7.04 -47.44 60.57
CA LYS A 1208 7.39 -47.98 59.26
C LYS A 1208 8.87 -47.80 58.89
N ALA A 1209 9.74 -47.34 59.79
CA ALA A 1209 11.18 -47.26 59.58
C ALA A 1209 11.89 -48.32 60.42
N VAL A 1210 12.42 -49.37 59.78
CA VAL A 1210 13.28 -50.38 60.42
C VAL A 1210 14.60 -50.45 59.67
#